data_AF-A0A4V1M6I5-F1
#
_entry.id   AF-A0A4V1M6I5-F1
#
_cell.length_a   1.000
_cell.length_b   1.000
_cell.length_c   1.000
_cell.angle_alpha   90.00
_cell.angle_beta   90.00
_cell.angle_gamma   90.00
#
_symmetry.space_group_name_H-M   'P 1'
#
loop_
_entity.id
_entity.type
_entity.pdbx_description
1 polymer ?
#
loop_
_entity_poly.entity_id
_entity_poly.type
_entity_poly.pdbx_seq_one_letter_code
_entity_poly.pdbx_strand_id
1 'polypeptide(L)'
;MGKVSSSLTRVVLLLAGVWGLASSALSAAEEAVLKPAEMAAPTVVPNSECLDCHEAEFKPRKKGQPKEWIGVRPELFTKSVHGKLNCVDCHNTITEPEHPSKLPPAQCASCHDKAVNQFAKSIHGMSHEMGSSDAASCASCHGTHYLVPVKQADSPVFKFNLAKTCGTCHDDDKITKDYRMGQTKAAGHYLDSIHGRALTQMGLIVAPSCNDCHGVHDIKRSVDKESHTHHANIAKSCGACHLGIEETYNASVHGQLLRKGDGKGPVCTDCHSAHDIEKPTNAHFKANSDQSCGKCHEDRLEHYRETYHGKAMALGQPNVASDVAACYDCHGHHDVFPVSDERSRLSKDKILATCQQCHPGVGPKFTQYQPHANPLDEVNYPILNKVFWFMTSLLIGVFGFFGLHTAFWLFRSIYLYLHDTKSFRAAVVQTHTDDENYTRFTPFERFLHLMMVTSFLALVITGMPLKFYYTDWAKLMFRLLGNAEVARTLHHYAAVVTFAYFFLHLAALVRGFWRNRGGLKDPVTGKFTFKRLLDLIFHPDSMVPSPQDWRDFIAHQKWFFGKGPRPQFDRWTYWERFDYFAVFWGVAIIGFSGLIMWFPGFFTQFLPGWVINIALVVHSDEALLAAGFIFSFHFFNTHFRIEKFPMDTVIFSGRISKTEMLHERKRWYDRLVAAGKLQVYRVKSDDWEGRKNIAKAWGFIFFGTGLVLLALIVYAMVSRLGH
;
A
#
# COMPACT_ATOMS: atom_id res chain seq x y z
N MET A 1 -66.46 -20.71 15.75
CA MET A 1 -67.93 -20.57 15.69
C MET A 1 -68.25 -19.33 14.84
N GLY A 2 -69.15 -19.46 13.86
CA GLY A 2 -69.79 -18.37 13.09
C GLY A 2 -68.97 -17.78 11.94
N LYS A 3 -69.08 -18.29 10.70
CA LYS A 3 -70.03 -17.88 9.61
C LYS A 3 -69.74 -16.45 9.09
N VAL A 4 -69.09 -16.27 7.93
CA VAL A 4 -69.52 -16.51 6.53
C VAL A 4 -70.38 -15.36 5.95
N SER A 5 -69.87 -14.81 4.84
CA SER A 5 -70.57 -14.16 3.72
C SER A 5 -71.18 -12.77 3.94
N SER A 6 -70.53 -11.74 3.37
CA SER A 6 -71.15 -10.90 2.32
C SER A 6 -70.23 -9.71 1.95
N SER A 7 -69.29 -9.89 1.03
CA SER A 7 -68.55 -8.76 0.41
C SER A 7 -68.38 -8.89 -1.10
N LEU A 8 -69.21 -9.72 -1.74
CA LEU A 8 -69.21 -9.91 -3.20
C LEU A 8 -70.41 -9.27 -3.91
N THR A 9 -71.30 -8.60 -3.17
CA THR A 9 -72.51 -7.94 -3.74
C THR A 9 -72.41 -6.42 -3.83
N ARG A 10 -71.28 -5.81 -3.42
CA ARG A 10 -71.09 -4.33 -3.46
C ARG A 10 -70.17 -3.82 -4.56
N VAL A 11 -69.65 -4.69 -5.42
CA VAL A 11 -68.72 -4.29 -6.51
C VAL A 11 -69.35 -4.41 -7.91
N VAL A 12 -70.50 -5.08 -8.06
CA VAL A 12 -71.11 -5.33 -9.39
C VAL A 12 -72.16 -4.28 -9.79
N LEU A 13 -72.52 -3.32 -8.93
CA LEU A 13 -73.56 -2.31 -9.21
C LEU A 13 -73.05 -0.86 -9.41
N LEU A 14 -71.73 -0.66 -9.52
CA LEU A 14 -71.11 0.64 -9.82
C LEU A 14 -70.56 0.75 -11.26
N LEU A 15 -70.98 -0.16 -12.16
CA LEU A 15 -70.61 -0.17 -13.58
C LEU A 15 -71.79 0.10 -14.55
N ALA A 16 -72.91 0.64 -14.08
CA ALA A 16 -74.09 0.89 -14.93
C ALA A 16 -74.75 2.27 -14.74
N GLY A 17 -73.96 3.31 -14.41
CA GLY A 17 -74.54 4.60 -14.01
C GLY A 17 -73.72 5.84 -14.34
N VAL A 18 -73.11 5.94 -15.52
CA VAL A 18 -72.67 7.24 -16.11
C VAL A 18 -72.78 7.19 -17.65
N TRP A 19 -73.91 6.68 -18.16
CA TRP A 19 -74.34 6.84 -19.55
C TRP A 19 -75.68 7.55 -19.51
N GLY A 20 -75.66 8.87 -19.67
CA GLY A 20 -76.87 9.70 -19.69
C GLY A 20 -76.69 10.98 -18.89
N LEU A 21 -76.16 12.01 -19.55
CA LEU A 21 -76.49 13.44 -19.38
C LEU A 21 -75.46 14.29 -20.16
N ALA A 22 -75.65 14.38 -21.48
CA ALA A 22 -75.27 15.52 -22.32
C ALA A 22 -75.83 15.29 -23.75
N SER A 23 -77.16 15.22 -23.85
CA SER A 23 -77.86 15.06 -25.13
C SER A 23 -79.06 15.99 -25.15
N SER A 24 -78.82 17.29 -25.24
CA SER A 24 -79.86 18.29 -25.56
C SER A 24 -79.25 19.70 -25.69
N ALA A 25 -78.56 19.96 -26.80
CA ALA A 25 -78.45 21.30 -27.39
C ALA A 25 -77.83 21.19 -28.79
N LEU A 26 -78.62 21.57 -29.79
CA LEU A 26 -78.35 21.78 -31.22
C LEU A 26 -78.89 20.70 -32.17
N SER A 27 -80.21 20.73 -32.36
CA SER A 27 -80.84 20.48 -33.65
C SER A 27 -81.13 21.83 -34.30
N ALA A 28 -80.33 22.21 -35.30
CA ALA A 28 -80.71 23.15 -36.36
C ALA A 28 -79.63 23.08 -37.45
N ALA A 29 -79.88 22.28 -38.49
CA ALA A 29 -79.52 22.58 -39.88
C ALA A 29 -79.79 21.33 -40.73
N GLU A 30 -80.79 21.49 -41.59
CA GLU A 30 -81.17 20.69 -42.76
C GLU A 30 -80.08 19.87 -43.47
N GLU A 31 -80.53 18.71 -43.93
CA GLU A 31 -79.88 17.87 -44.95
C GLU A 31 -79.64 18.67 -46.24
N ALA A 32 -78.36 18.97 -46.50
CA ALA A 32 -77.86 19.15 -47.86
C ALA A 32 -77.00 17.92 -48.19
N VAL A 33 -77.56 17.01 -49.00
CA VAL A 33 -76.83 15.89 -49.59
C VAL A 33 -75.79 16.44 -50.56
N LEU A 34 -74.58 16.67 -50.05
CA LEU A 34 -73.38 16.82 -50.86
C LEU A 34 -72.82 15.41 -51.12
N LYS A 35 -72.67 15.10 -52.40
CA LYS A 35 -71.98 13.91 -52.92
C LYS A 35 -70.64 13.72 -52.17
N PRO A 36 -70.20 12.48 -51.90
CA PRO A 36 -68.87 12.27 -51.35
C PRO A 36 -67.86 12.83 -52.36
N ALA A 37 -67.16 13.89 -51.97
CA ALA A 37 -65.90 14.20 -52.60
C ALA A 37 -65.00 12.99 -52.35
N GLU A 38 -64.58 12.32 -53.41
CA GLU A 38 -63.41 11.47 -53.37
C GLU A 38 -62.31 12.26 -52.66
N MET A 39 -61.99 11.88 -51.43
CA MET A 39 -60.71 12.26 -50.86
C MET A 39 -59.67 11.62 -51.78
N ALA A 40 -59.05 12.45 -52.61
CA ALA A 40 -57.88 12.07 -53.37
C ALA A 40 -56.94 11.33 -52.42
N ALA A 41 -56.48 10.15 -52.84
CA ALA A 41 -55.43 9.44 -52.15
C ALA A 41 -54.30 10.43 -51.84
N PRO A 42 -53.67 10.38 -50.64
CA PRO A 42 -52.52 11.23 -50.36
C PRO A 42 -51.56 11.08 -51.54
N THR A 43 -51.10 12.20 -52.09
CA THR A 43 -50.12 12.24 -53.17
C THR A 43 -48.85 11.57 -52.67
N VAL A 44 -48.73 10.27 -52.91
CA VAL A 44 -47.53 9.50 -52.63
C VAL A 44 -46.52 9.91 -53.68
N VAL A 45 -45.61 10.82 -53.33
CA VAL A 45 -44.45 11.13 -54.17
C VAL A 45 -43.59 9.86 -54.24
N PRO A 46 -43.46 9.21 -55.40
CA PRO A 46 -42.70 7.97 -55.53
C PRO A 46 -41.20 8.25 -55.40
N ASN A 47 -40.44 7.25 -54.94
CA ASN A 47 -38.99 7.36 -54.80
C ASN A 47 -38.26 7.79 -56.08
N SER A 48 -38.79 7.44 -57.27
CA SER A 48 -38.21 7.83 -58.55
C SER A 48 -38.09 9.36 -58.70
N GLU A 49 -39.13 10.11 -58.32
CA GLU A 49 -39.13 11.58 -58.42
C GLU A 49 -38.11 12.21 -57.47
N CYS A 50 -37.85 11.59 -56.31
CA CYS A 50 -36.77 12.05 -55.43
C CYS A 50 -35.39 11.69 -55.98
N LEU A 51 -35.23 10.49 -56.53
CA LEU A 51 -33.93 9.97 -56.98
C LEU A 51 -33.42 10.68 -58.25
N ASP A 52 -34.30 11.25 -59.06
CA ASP A 52 -33.92 12.07 -60.23
C ASP A 52 -32.96 13.23 -59.87
N CYS A 53 -33.04 13.75 -58.63
CA CYS A 53 -32.17 14.82 -58.12
C CYS A 53 -31.28 14.40 -56.93
N HIS A 54 -31.65 13.34 -56.19
CA HIS A 54 -30.98 12.92 -54.95
C HIS A 54 -30.21 11.59 -55.09
N GLU A 55 -30.11 11.01 -56.28
CA GLU A 55 -29.26 9.84 -56.52
C GLU A 55 -27.78 10.15 -56.20
N ALA A 56 -27.09 9.17 -55.61
CA ALA A 56 -25.74 9.38 -55.12
C ALA A 56 -24.72 9.57 -56.25
N GLU A 57 -23.95 10.65 -56.16
CA GLU A 57 -22.82 10.93 -57.05
C GLU A 57 -21.48 10.82 -56.32
N PHE A 58 -20.46 10.23 -56.95
CA PHE A 58 -19.11 10.12 -56.39
C PHE A 58 -18.27 11.39 -56.66
N LYS A 59 -18.39 12.39 -55.78
CA LYS A 59 -17.79 13.71 -55.94
C LYS A 59 -17.26 14.27 -54.61
N PRO A 60 -16.32 15.22 -54.61
CA PRO A 60 -15.81 15.77 -53.35
C PRO A 60 -16.82 16.72 -52.72
N ARG A 61 -17.08 16.60 -51.41
CA ARG A 61 -18.07 17.43 -50.70
C ARG A 61 -17.67 18.89 -50.62
N LYS A 62 -16.37 19.19 -50.63
CA LYS A 62 -15.78 20.52 -50.81
C LYS A 62 -14.53 20.45 -51.69
N LYS A 63 -14.18 21.56 -52.34
CA LYS A 63 -13.01 21.67 -53.21
C LYS A 63 -11.73 21.33 -52.41
N GLY A 64 -10.99 20.29 -52.81
CA GLY A 64 -9.77 19.82 -52.14
C GLY A 64 -9.94 18.64 -51.18
N GLN A 65 -11.16 18.11 -51.00
CA GLN A 65 -11.41 16.89 -50.22
C GLN A 65 -11.41 15.63 -51.11
N PRO A 66 -11.17 14.43 -50.55
CA PRO A 66 -11.36 13.18 -51.28
C PRO A 66 -12.81 13.04 -51.78
N LYS A 67 -12.99 12.36 -52.92
CA LYS A 67 -14.31 12.09 -53.50
C LYS A 67 -15.07 11.10 -52.60
N GLU A 68 -16.35 11.37 -52.36
CA GLU A 68 -17.25 10.48 -51.61
C GLU A 68 -18.61 10.40 -52.30
N TRP A 69 -19.42 9.40 -51.95
CA TRP A 69 -20.79 9.29 -52.47
C TRP A 69 -21.70 10.31 -51.76
N ILE A 70 -22.28 11.23 -52.51
CA ILE A 70 -23.17 12.28 -52.02
C ILE A 70 -24.55 12.06 -52.62
N GLY A 71 -25.53 11.69 -51.80
CA GLY A 71 -26.90 11.35 -52.19
C GLY A 71 -27.29 9.93 -51.74
N VAL A 72 -28.41 9.44 -52.23
CA VAL A 72 -28.97 8.11 -51.90
C VAL A 72 -28.68 7.13 -53.03
N ARG A 73 -28.13 5.98 -52.67
CA ARG A 73 -27.84 4.86 -53.57
C ARG A 73 -29.04 3.92 -53.60
N PRO A 74 -29.84 3.88 -54.68
CA PRO A 74 -31.07 3.10 -54.73
C PRO A 74 -30.83 1.61 -54.45
N GLU A 75 -29.71 1.07 -54.92
CA GLU A 75 -29.30 -0.33 -54.76
C GLU A 75 -28.93 -0.71 -53.32
N LEU A 76 -28.58 0.27 -52.49
CA LEU A 76 -28.34 0.07 -51.05
C LEU A 76 -29.59 0.39 -50.22
N PHE A 77 -30.33 1.44 -50.58
CA PHE A 77 -31.57 1.82 -49.89
C PHE A 77 -32.61 0.70 -49.94
N THR A 78 -32.80 0.09 -51.11
CA THR A 78 -33.72 -1.05 -51.30
C THR A 78 -33.38 -2.28 -50.45
N LYS A 79 -32.12 -2.41 -50.01
CA LYS A 79 -31.66 -3.47 -49.10
C LYS A 79 -31.77 -3.12 -47.62
N SER A 80 -32.08 -1.86 -47.30
CA SER A 80 -32.28 -1.40 -45.92
C SER A 80 -33.58 -1.95 -45.34
N VAL A 81 -33.74 -1.86 -44.02
CA VAL A 81 -35.00 -2.23 -43.34
C VAL A 81 -36.19 -1.38 -43.77
N HIS A 82 -35.93 -0.19 -44.33
CA HIS A 82 -36.94 0.73 -44.84
C HIS A 82 -37.00 0.74 -46.38
N GLY A 83 -36.33 -0.19 -47.06
CA GLY A 83 -36.20 -0.17 -48.53
C GLY A 83 -37.51 -0.33 -49.31
N LYS A 84 -38.61 -0.63 -48.62
CA LYS A 84 -39.98 -0.68 -49.17
C LYS A 84 -40.79 0.60 -48.94
N LEU A 85 -40.28 1.55 -48.16
CA LEU A 85 -40.92 2.83 -47.88
C LEU A 85 -40.59 3.85 -48.97
N ASN A 86 -41.48 4.82 -49.13
CA ASN A 86 -41.21 6.02 -49.92
C ASN A 86 -40.37 7.01 -49.10
N CYS A 87 -39.58 7.85 -49.77
CA CYS A 87 -38.77 8.90 -49.16
C CYS A 87 -39.64 9.81 -48.28
N VAL A 88 -40.85 10.14 -48.74
CA VAL A 88 -41.83 10.98 -48.03
C VAL A 88 -42.44 10.31 -46.79
N ASP A 89 -42.33 8.99 -46.63
CA ASP A 89 -42.78 8.31 -45.40
C ASP A 89 -41.87 8.66 -44.20
N CYS A 90 -40.59 8.93 -44.49
CA CYS A 90 -39.60 9.39 -43.51
C CYS A 90 -39.39 10.91 -43.56
N HIS A 91 -39.61 11.56 -44.71
CA HIS A 91 -39.53 13.00 -44.91
C HIS A 91 -40.92 13.58 -45.11
N ASN A 92 -41.80 13.41 -44.12
CA ASN A 92 -43.22 13.72 -44.22
C ASN A 92 -43.54 15.22 -44.33
N THR A 93 -42.53 16.08 -44.20
CA THR A 93 -42.62 17.52 -44.44
C THR A 93 -42.51 17.88 -45.93
N ILE A 94 -42.16 16.93 -46.79
CA ILE A 94 -42.08 17.11 -48.24
C ILE A 94 -43.43 16.71 -48.84
N THR A 95 -44.12 17.69 -49.43
CA THR A 95 -45.41 17.48 -50.11
C THR A 95 -45.30 17.53 -51.63
N GLU A 96 -44.18 18.04 -52.16
CA GLU A 96 -43.91 18.20 -53.59
C GLU A 96 -42.42 17.88 -53.90
N PRO A 97 -42.08 17.37 -55.10
CA PRO A 97 -40.69 17.01 -55.46
C PRO A 97 -39.72 18.19 -55.46
N GLU A 98 -40.18 19.37 -55.89
CA GLU A 98 -39.41 20.61 -55.78
C GLU A 98 -39.57 21.18 -54.37
N HIS A 99 -38.45 21.28 -53.65
CA HIS A 99 -38.47 21.72 -52.25
C HIS A 99 -37.26 22.60 -51.90
N PRO A 100 -37.34 23.41 -50.85
CA PRO A 100 -36.19 24.18 -50.36
C PRO A 100 -35.00 23.28 -50.03
N SER A 101 -33.78 23.81 -50.17
CA SER A 101 -32.54 23.07 -49.90
C SER A 101 -32.31 22.73 -48.43
N LYS A 102 -33.01 23.40 -47.51
CA LYS A 102 -32.93 23.17 -46.06
C LYS A 102 -34.25 22.57 -45.57
N LEU A 103 -34.22 21.28 -45.28
CA LEU A 103 -35.37 20.55 -44.74
C LEU A 103 -35.09 20.04 -43.32
N PRO A 104 -36.14 19.81 -42.52
CA PRO A 104 -36.03 19.06 -41.27
C PRO A 104 -35.47 17.65 -41.51
N PRO A 105 -34.76 17.06 -40.51
CA PRO A 105 -34.29 15.68 -40.59
C PRO A 105 -35.46 14.70 -40.59
N ALA A 106 -35.23 13.48 -41.09
CA ALA A 106 -36.24 12.43 -41.19
C ALA A 106 -36.97 12.16 -39.85
N GLN A 107 -38.29 11.99 -39.93
CA GLN A 107 -39.17 11.85 -38.77
C GLN A 107 -39.44 10.38 -38.45
N CYS A 108 -38.86 9.90 -37.34
CA CYS A 108 -38.99 8.50 -36.92
C CYS A 108 -40.24 8.23 -36.06
N ALA A 109 -40.84 9.28 -35.47
CA ALA A 109 -41.86 9.16 -34.42
C ALA A 109 -43.16 8.49 -34.88
N SER A 110 -43.53 8.65 -36.15
CA SER A 110 -44.75 8.06 -36.73
C SER A 110 -44.79 6.54 -36.59
N CYS A 111 -43.63 5.87 -36.63
CA CYS A 111 -43.51 4.42 -36.50
C CYS A 111 -42.74 3.96 -35.25
N HIS A 112 -41.88 4.81 -34.68
CA HIS A 112 -41.01 4.50 -33.54
C HIS A 112 -41.31 5.38 -32.30
N ASP A 113 -42.56 5.76 -32.09
CA ASP A 113 -43.02 6.66 -31.02
C ASP A 113 -42.39 6.35 -29.65
N LYS A 114 -42.40 5.09 -29.21
CA LYS A 114 -41.80 4.69 -27.92
C LYS A 114 -40.31 5.00 -27.83
N ALA A 115 -39.54 4.67 -28.88
CA ALA A 115 -38.10 4.89 -28.91
C ALA A 115 -37.77 6.38 -28.97
N VAL A 116 -38.55 7.15 -29.75
CA VAL A 116 -38.40 8.61 -29.84
C VAL A 116 -38.70 9.26 -28.48
N ASN A 117 -39.76 8.85 -27.80
CA ASN A 117 -40.13 9.37 -26.49
C ASN A 117 -39.10 9.02 -25.40
N GLN A 118 -38.46 7.85 -25.47
CA GLN A 118 -37.34 7.50 -24.59
C GLN A 118 -36.11 8.36 -24.90
N PHE A 119 -35.76 8.47 -26.19
CA PHE A 119 -34.62 9.23 -26.66
C PHE A 119 -34.71 10.71 -26.28
N ALA A 120 -35.90 11.32 -26.39
CA ALA A 120 -36.13 12.70 -25.96
C ALA A 120 -35.77 12.94 -24.48
N LYS A 121 -35.95 11.93 -23.62
CA LYS A 121 -35.62 11.98 -22.19
C LYS A 121 -34.17 11.56 -21.88
N SER A 122 -33.43 11.10 -22.88
CA SER A 122 -32.01 10.75 -22.74
C SER A 122 -31.13 11.99 -22.70
N ILE A 123 -29.87 11.85 -22.28
CA ILE A 123 -28.89 12.93 -22.34
C ILE A 123 -28.65 13.42 -23.76
N HIS A 124 -28.71 12.52 -24.75
CA HIS A 124 -28.51 12.88 -26.15
C HIS A 124 -29.70 13.71 -26.68
N GLY A 125 -30.93 13.28 -26.39
CA GLY A 125 -32.15 14.01 -26.77
C GLY A 125 -32.25 15.38 -26.09
N MET A 126 -32.03 15.44 -24.77
CA MET A 126 -32.03 16.71 -24.04
C MET A 126 -30.92 17.66 -24.54
N SER A 127 -29.72 17.14 -24.83
CA SER A 127 -28.63 17.98 -25.35
C SER A 127 -28.96 18.55 -26.74
N HIS A 128 -29.61 17.77 -27.60
CA HIS A 128 -30.14 18.24 -28.89
C HIS A 128 -31.16 19.36 -28.72
N GLU A 129 -32.12 19.20 -27.81
CA GLU A 129 -33.13 20.22 -27.51
C GLU A 129 -32.51 21.51 -26.96
N MET A 130 -31.42 21.39 -26.18
CA MET A 130 -30.63 22.51 -25.69
C MET A 130 -29.74 23.17 -26.75
N GLY A 131 -29.78 22.71 -28.01
CA GLY A 131 -29.08 23.31 -29.15
C GLY A 131 -27.65 22.80 -29.38
N SER A 132 -27.27 21.67 -28.78
CA SER A 132 -25.96 21.05 -29.05
C SER A 132 -25.93 20.42 -30.45
N SER A 133 -25.08 20.93 -31.33
CA SER A 133 -24.87 20.36 -32.66
C SER A 133 -24.11 19.04 -32.64
N ASP A 134 -23.38 18.75 -31.57
CA ASP A 134 -22.54 17.55 -31.43
C ASP A 134 -23.24 16.41 -30.68
N ALA A 135 -24.47 16.63 -30.20
CA ALA A 135 -25.25 15.58 -29.56
C ALA A 135 -25.54 14.45 -30.57
N ALA A 136 -25.50 13.19 -30.10
CA ALA A 136 -25.85 12.05 -30.95
C ALA A 136 -27.33 12.12 -31.33
N SER A 137 -27.66 11.80 -32.59
CA SER A 137 -29.03 11.67 -33.08
C SER A 137 -29.36 10.19 -33.36
N CYS A 138 -30.62 9.88 -33.70
CA CYS A 138 -31.00 8.53 -34.14
C CYS A 138 -30.11 8.06 -35.30
N ALA A 139 -29.82 8.95 -36.26
CA ALA A 139 -28.99 8.66 -37.41
C ALA A 139 -27.49 8.49 -37.06
N SER A 140 -27.04 9.13 -35.98
CA SER A 140 -25.65 8.97 -35.50
C SER A 140 -25.38 7.54 -35.02
N CYS A 141 -26.40 6.84 -34.52
CA CYS A 141 -26.28 5.45 -34.06
C CYS A 141 -26.74 4.43 -35.11
N HIS A 142 -27.89 4.65 -35.76
CA HIS A 142 -28.46 3.66 -36.69
C HIS A 142 -28.06 3.85 -38.15
N GLY A 143 -27.43 4.99 -38.49
CA GLY A 143 -27.17 5.40 -39.87
C GLY A 143 -28.35 6.16 -40.49
N THR A 144 -28.20 6.52 -41.77
CA THR A 144 -29.18 7.33 -42.51
C THR A 144 -30.03 6.48 -43.45
N HIS A 145 -29.76 6.46 -44.75
CA HIS A 145 -30.62 5.79 -45.74
C HIS A 145 -30.36 4.28 -45.88
N TYR A 146 -29.35 3.74 -45.20
CA TYR A 146 -28.92 2.34 -45.36
C TYR A 146 -29.01 1.56 -44.05
N LEU A 147 -30.07 1.80 -43.26
CA LEU A 147 -30.21 1.15 -41.96
C LEU A 147 -30.44 -0.36 -42.13
N VAL A 148 -29.73 -1.16 -41.33
CA VAL A 148 -29.87 -2.62 -41.28
C VAL A 148 -30.42 -3.05 -39.92
N PRO A 149 -31.05 -4.23 -39.81
CA PRO A 149 -31.58 -4.71 -38.53
C PRO A 149 -30.50 -4.76 -37.44
N VAL A 150 -30.85 -4.38 -36.21
CA VAL A 150 -29.91 -4.32 -35.06
C VAL A 150 -29.23 -5.64 -34.70
N LYS A 151 -29.76 -6.76 -35.21
CA LYS A 151 -29.22 -8.11 -35.02
C LYS A 151 -28.22 -8.52 -36.11
N GLN A 152 -28.10 -7.75 -37.20
CA GLN A 152 -27.12 -8.02 -38.26
C GLN A 152 -25.74 -7.49 -37.88
N ALA A 153 -24.70 -8.23 -38.25
CA ALA A 153 -23.33 -7.97 -37.82
C ALA A 153 -22.73 -6.66 -38.38
N ASP A 154 -23.28 -6.15 -39.49
CA ASP A 154 -22.92 -4.88 -40.12
C ASP A 154 -23.69 -3.68 -39.55
N SER A 155 -24.66 -3.90 -38.66
CA SER A 155 -25.37 -2.81 -37.99
C SER A 155 -24.43 -2.05 -37.05
N PRO A 156 -24.38 -0.70 -37.07
CA PRO A 156 -23.52 0.04 -36.15
C PRO A 156 -23.94 -0.13 -34.69
N VAL A 157 -25.21 -0.43 -34.42
CA VAL A 157 -25.73 -0.75 -33.08
C VAL A 157 -25.71 -2.24 -32.75
N PHE A 158 -25.14 -3.08 -33.62
CA PHE A 158 -24.87 -4.47 -33.26
C PHE A 158 -23.90 -4.53 -32.09
N LYS A 159 -24.08 -5.51 -31.22
CA LYS A 159 -23.40 -5.56 -29.91
C LYS A 159 -21.88 -5.43 -30.00
N PHE A 160 -21.26 -6.05 -31.02
CA PHE A 160 -19.81 -5.99 -31.28
C PHE A 160 -19.33 -4.62 -31.83
N ASN A 161 -20.23 -3.84 -32.42
CA ASN A 161 -19.93 -2.55 -33.04
C ASN A 161 -20.20 -1.36 -32.10
N LEU A 162 -20.95 -1.57 -31.01
CA LEU A 162 -21.36 -0.50 -30.09
C LEU A 162 -20.17 0.30 -29.52
N ALA A 163 -19.07 -0.36 -29.14
CA ALA A 163 -17.89 0.36 -28.65
C ALA A 163 -17.36 1.37 -29.68
N LYS A 164 -17.32 0.97 -30.96
CA LYS A 164 -16.91 1.85 -32.07
C LYS A 164 -17.93 2.98 -32.31
N THR A 165 -19.22 2.65 -32.27
CA THR A 165 -20.30 3.62 -32.48
C THR A 165 -20.33 4.68 -31.39
N CYS A 166 -20.27 4.29 -30.12
CA CYS A 166 -20.18 5.23 -28.99
C CYS A 166 -18.85 5.99 -29.02
N GLY A 167 -17.74 5.31 -29.30
CA GLY A 167 -16.39 5.91 -29.35
C GLY A 167 -16.24 7.00 -30.41
N THR A 168 -17.08 7.03 -31.45
CA THR A 168 -17.07 8.09 -32.47
C THR A 168 -17.23 9.50 -31.85
N CYS A 169 -17.97 9.61 -30.75
CA CYS A 169 -18.13 10.87 -30.01
C CYS A 169 -17.48 10.82 -28.61
N HIS A 170 -17.53 9.67 -27.92
CA HIS A 170 -17.04 9.55 -26.55
C HIS A 170 -15.52 9.35 -26.43
N ASP A 171 -14.82 9.05 -27.53
CA ASP A 171 -13.35 9.04 -27.59
C ASP A 171 -12.80 10.25 -28.37
N ASP A 172 -13.67 11.18 -28.81
CA ASP A 172 -13.25 12.42 -29.47
C ASP A 172 -12.83 13.48 -28.43
N ASP A 173 -11.56 13.87 -28.47
CA ASP A 173 -10.96 14.80 -27.49
C ASP A 173 -11.63 16.19 -27.50
N LYS A 174 -12.14 16.65 -28.65
CA LYS A 174 -12.80 17.95 -28.76
C LYS A 174 -14.18 17.89 -28.11
N ILE A 175 -15.00 16.92 -28.49
CA ILE A 175 -16.36 16.74 -27.96
C ILE A 175 -16.30 16.48 -26.45
N THR A 176 -15.46 15.54 -26.01
CA THR A 176 -15.34 15.22 -24.58
C THR A 176 -14.92 16.43 -23.74
N LYS A 177 -14.03 17.28 -24.27
CA LYS A 177 -13.61 18.53 -23.60
C LYS A 177 -14.70 19.60 -23.61
N ASP A 178 -15.33 19.84 -24.75
CA ASP A 178 -16.34 20.90 -24.94
C ASP A 178 -17.57 20.64 -24.04
N TYR A 179 -18.00 19.38 -23.92
CA TYR A 179 -19.15 18.98 -23.11
C TYR A 179 -18.78 18.44 -21.73
N ARG A 180 -17.49 18.49 -21.35
CA ARG A 180 -16.95 18.00 -20.07
C ARG A 180 -17.42 16.57 -19.76
N MET A 181 -17.39 15.72 -20.78
CA MET A 181 -17.80 14.32 -20.70
C MET A 181 -16.73 13.49 -19.98
N GLY A 182 -16.69 13.55 -18.65
CA GLY A 182 -15.97 12.61 -17.78
C GLY A 182 -14.63 12.06 -18.31
N GLN A 183 -14.46 10.73 -18.23
CA GLN A 183 -13.25 10.06 -18.69
C GLN A 183 -13.11 10.08 -20.22
N THR A 184 -11.97 10.55 -20.71
CA THR A 184 -11.58 10.47 -22.11
C THR A 184 -11.19 9.02 -22.46
N LYS A 185 -11.54 8.55 -23.67
CA LYS A 185 -11.22 7.21 -24.19
C LYS A 185 -11.96 6.04 -23.53
N ALA A 186 -13.22 6.26 -23.13
CA ALA A 186 -14.03 5.25 -22.48
C ALA A 186 -14.21 3.96 -23.32
N ALA A 187 -14.34 4.08 -24.65
CA ALA A 187 -14.49 2.89 -25.50
C ALA A 187 -13.17 2.10 -25.60
N GLY A 188 -12.03 2.80 -25.70
CA GLY A 188 -10.70 2.20 -25.60
C GLY A 188 -10.51 1.39 -24.32
N HIS A 189 -10.75 2.00 -23.14
CA HIS A 189 -10.64 1.31 -21.86
C HIS A 189 -11.58 0.09 -21.79
N TYR A 190 -12.83 0.25 -22.22
CA TYR A 190 -13.79 -0.85 -22.22
C TYR A 190 -13.28 -2.04 -23.04
N LEU A 191 -12.67 -1.82 -24.20
CA LEU A 191 -12.12 -2.89 -25.04
C LEU A 191 -10.99 -3.67 -24.33
N ASP A 192 -10.21 -3.00 -23.48
CA ASP A 192 -9.15 -3.61 -22.68
C ASP A 192 -9.67 -4.34 -21.42
N SER A 193 -10.87 -4.00 -20.96
CA SER A 193 -11.54 -4.67 -19.85
C SER A 193 -11.83 -6.15 -20.12
N ILE A 194 -12.12 -6.93 -19.07
CA ILE A 194 -12.53 -8.32 -19.24
C ILE A 194 -13.82 -8.47 -20.05
N HIS A 195 -14.75 -7.51 -19.98
CA HIS A 195 -15.99 -7.53 -20.77
C HIS A 195 -15.72 -7.25 -22.24
N GLY A 196 -14.92 -6.22 -22.55
CA GLY A 196 -14.55 -5.88 -23.92
C GLY A 196 -13.77 -6.99 -24.62
N ARG A 197 -12.82 -7.62 -23.92
CA ARG A 197 -12.09 -8.79 -24.44
C ARG A 197 -12.99 -10.01 -24.60
N ALA A 198 -13.87 -10.28 -23.65
CA ALA A 198 -14.84 -11.37 -23.78
C ALA A 198 -15.74 -11.19 -25.00
N LEU A 199 -16.23 -9.97 -25.22
CA LEU A 199 -17.07 -9.65 -26.37
C LEU A 199 -16.27 -9.73 -27.68
N THR A 200 -15.20 -8.95 -27.82
CA THR A 200 -14.53 -8.72 -29.11
C THR A 200 -13.45 -9.75 -29.48
N GLN A 201 -12.76 -10.33 -28.49
CA GLN A 201 -11.66 -11.28 -28.74
C GLN A 201 -12.13 -12.73 -28.57
N MET A 202 -12.99 -13.01 -27.59
CA MET A 202 -13.50 -14.36 -27.33
C MET A 202 -14.83 -14.66 -28.02
N GLY A 203 -15.46 -13.66 -28.64
CA GLY A 203 -16.72 -13.83 -29.37
C GLY A 203 -17.95 -14.08 -28.48
N LEU A 204 -17.87 -13.81 -27.18
CA LEU A 204 -18.94 -14.09 -26.23
C LEU A 204 -19.99 -12.99 -26.27
N ILE A 205 -21.02 -13.16 -27.10
CA ILE A 205 -22.11 -12.17 -27.26
C ILE A 205 -22.94 -11.94 -25.97
N VAL A 206 -22.82 -12.85 -25.01
CA VAL A 206 -23.42 -12.73 -23.68
C VAL A 206 -22.68 -11.72 -22.78
N ALA A 207 -21.42 -11.38 -23.09
CA ALA A 207 -20.67 -10.37 -22.34
C ALA A 207 -21.36 -8.99 -22.48
N PRO A 208 -21.44 -8.18 -21.42
CA PRO A 208 -22.13 -6.89 -21.48
C PRO A 208 -21.38 -5.89 -22.35
N SER A 209 -22.10 -5.05 -23.11
CA SER A 209 -21.61 -3.92 -23.91
C SER A 209 -22.10 -2.59 -23.33
N CYS A 210 -21.75 -1.46 -23.94
CA CYS A 210 -22.04 -0.11 -23.43
C CYS A 210 -23.52 0.09 -23.08
N ASN A 211 -24.42 -0.42 -23.93
CA ASN A 211 -25.86 -0.29 -23.77
C ASN A 211 -26.44 -1.14 -22.62
N ASP A 212 -25.79 -2.25 -22.27
CA ASP A 212 -26.21 -3.11 -21.16
C ASP A 212 -26.01 -2.39 -19.80
N CYS A 213 -25.09 -1.43 -19.74
CA CYS A 213 -24.82 -0.62 -18.55
C CYS A 213 -25.45 0.77 -18.59
N HIS A 214 -25.50 1.42 -19.76
CA HIS A 214 -25.96 2.82 -19.90
C HIS A 214 -27.42 2.96 -20.33
N GLY A 215 -28.05 1.91 -20.86
CA GLY A 215 -29.34 1.99 -21.54
C GLY A 215 -29.19 2.08 -23.06
N VAL A 216 -30.32 2.09 -23.77
CA VAL A 216 -30.34 2.07 -25.26
C VAL A 216 -30.83 3.40 -25.81
N HIS A 217 -32.12 3.71 -25.62
CA HIS A 217 -32.71 4.99 -25.98
C HIS A 217 -32.98 5.87 -24.77
N ASP A 218 -32.72 5.38 -23.56
CA ASP A 218 -32.95 6.04 -22.27
C ASP A 218 -31.64 6.34 -21.54
N ILE A 219 -30.56 6.54 -22.30
CA ILE A 219 -29.23 6.83 -21.76
C ILE A 219 -29.28 8.13 -20.95
N LYS A 220 -29.13 8.03 -19.63
CA LYS A 220 -29.21 9.16 -18.70
C LYS A 220 -27.89 9.43 -18.00
N ARG A 221 -27.72 10.67 -17.53
CA ARG A 221 -26.56 11.05 -16.70
C ARG A 221 -26.60 10.27 -15.38
N SER A 222 -25.43 9.93 -14.82
CA SER A 222 -25.32 9.20 -13.55
C SER A 222 -25.92 9.94 -12.34
N VAL A 223 -26.14 11.25 -12.44
CA VAL A 223 -26.82 12.04 -11.40
C VAL A 223 -28.34 11.86 -11.41
N ASP A 224 -28.90 11.33 -12.49
CA ASP A 224 -30.33 11.05 -12.59
C ASP A 224 -30.66 9.75 -11.83
N LYS A 225 -31.63 9.80 -10.92
CA LYS A 225 -32.04 8.64 -10.10
C LYS A 225 -32.55 7.45 -10.93
N GLU A 226 -33.07 7.70 -12.12
CA GLU A 226 -33.56 6.68 -13.03
C GLU A 226 -32.44 6.12 -13.94
N SER A 227 -31.23 6.68 -13.88
CA SER A 227 -30.10 6.17 -14.67
C SER A 227 -29.63 4.81 -14.17
N HIS A 228 -29.36 3.90 -15.09
CA HIS A 228 -28.69 2.63 -14.82
C HIS A 228 -27.31 2.81 -14.17
N THR A 229 -26.65 3.95 -14.42
CA THR A 229 -25.32 4.28 -13.87
C THR A 229 -25.37 5.19 -12.65
N HIS A 230 -26.56 5.42 -12.09
CA HIS A 230 -26.70 6.12 -10.82
C HIS A 230 -26.11 5.27 -9.69
N HIS A 231 -25.43 5.90 -8.73
CA HIS A 231 -24.77 5.24 -7.59
C HIS A 231 -25.64 4.14 -6.96
N ALA A 232 -26.87 4.49 -6.58
CA ALA A 232 -27.82 3.55 -5.95
C ALA A 232 -28.26 2.38 -6.86
N ASN A 233 -28.08 2.48 -8.18
CA ASN A 233 -28.54 1.49 -9.16
C ASN A 233 -27.39 0.60 -9.67
N ILE A 234 -26.12 0.93 -9.39
CA ILE A 234 -24.95 0.19 -9.91
C ILE A 234 -25.02 -1.31 -9.58
N ALA A 235 -25.37 -1.67 -8.35
CA ALA A 235 -25.48 -3.08 -7.95
C ALA A 235 -26.50 -3.84 -8.81
N LYS A 236 -27.65 -3.20 -9.11
CA LYS A 236 -28.70 -3.76 -9.96
C LYS A 236 -28.25 -3.87 -11.42
N SER A 237 -27.51 -2.89 -11.92
CA SER A 237 -26.96 -2.90 -13.28
C SER A 237 -25.96 -4.03 -13.48
N CYS A 238 -25.04 -4.24 -12.53
CA CYS A 238 -24.15 -5.40 -12.54
C CYS A 238 -24.92 -6.72 -12.31
N GLY A 239 -25.95 -6.69 -11.45
CA GLY A 239 -26.80 -7.83 -11.10
C GLY A 239 -27.64 -8.40 -12.24
N ALA A 240 -27.89 -7.62 -13.29
CA ALA A 240 -28.54 -8.10 -14.53
C ALA A 240 -27.83 -9.33 -15.12
N CYS A 241 -26.50 -9.41 -14.95
CA CYS A 241 -25.70 -10.58 -15.33
C CYS A 241 -25.12 -11.32 -14.10
N HIS A 242 -24.84 -10.61 -13.00
CA HIS A 242 -24.20 -11.15 -11.80
C HIS A 242 -25.17 -11.29 -10.61
N LEU A 243 -26.35 -11.87 -10.84
CA LEU A 243 -27.43 -11.95 -9.85
C LEU A 243 -26.99 -12.49 -8.47
N GLY A 244 -26.21 -13.58 -8.44
CA GLY A 244 -25.72 -14.14 -7.18
C GLY A 244 -24.75 -13.23 -6.42
N ILE A 245 -23.98 -12.41 -7.14
CA ILE A 245 -23.09 -11.41 -6.53
C ILE A 245 -23.90 -10.23 -6.02
N GLU A 246 -24.90 -9.76 -6.78
CA GLU A 246 -25.83 -8.72 -6.33
C GLU A 246 -26.52 -9.14 -5.03
N GLU A 247 -27.05 -10.36 -4.96
CA GLU A 247 -27.71 -10.88 -3.77
C GLU A 247 -26.76 -10.92 -2.55
N THR A 248 -25.54 -11.40 -2.76
CA THR A 248 -24.50 -11.44 -1.72
C THR A 248 -24.14 -10.04 -1.22
N TYR A 249 -23.89 -9.12 -2.16
CA TYR A 249 -23.58 -7.73 -1.85
C TYR A 249 -24.73 -7.04 -1.11
N ASN A 250 -25.98 -7.24 -1.53
CA ASN A 250 -27.16 -6.67 -0.89
C ASN A 250 -27.35 -7.18 0.55
N ALA A 251 -26.86 -8.37 0.88
CA ALA A 251 -26.85 -8.90 2.23
C ALA A 251 -25.71 -8.32 3.11
N SER A 252 -24.62 -7.86 2.49
CA SER A 252 -23.45 -7.29 3.18
C SER A 252 -23.73 -5.95 3.86
N VAL A 253 -22.82 -5.49 4.73
CA VAL A 253 -22.94 -4.17 5.37
C VAL A 253 -22.96 -3.03 4.36
N HIS A 254 -22.21 -3.13 3.26
CA HIS A 254 -22.15 -2.10 2.23
C HIS A 254 -23.48 -1.95 1.49
N GLY A 255 -24.06 -3.07 1.05
CA GLY A 255 -25.37 -3.06 0.40
C GLY A 255 -26.50 -2.62 1.34
N GLN A 256 -26.44 -3.02 2.61
CA GLN A 256 -27.42 -2.60 3.61
C GLN A 256 -27.36 -1.09 3.92
N LEU A 257 -26.18 -0.46 3.85
CA LEU A 257 -26.04 0.99 4.00
C LEU A 257 -26.77 1.74 2.87
N LEU A 258 -26.55 1.34 1.61
CA LEU A 258 -27.25 1.94 0.47
C LEU A 258 -28.76 1.75 0.55
N ARG A 259 -29.24 0.57 0.96
CA ARG A 259 -30.68 0.30 1.14
C ARG A 259 -31.33 1.19 2.19
N LYS A 260 -30.57 1.64 3.19
CA LYS A 260 -31.03 2.61 4.20
C LYS A 260 -31.01 4.06 3.71
N GLY A 261 -30.58 4.29 2.47
CA GLY A 261 -30.46 5.63 1.88
C GLY A 261 -29.16 6.36 2.23
N ASP A 262 -28.18 5.68 2.83
CA ASP A 262 -26.86 6.27 3.09
C ASP A 262 -26.03 6.26 1.81
N GLY A 263 -25.89 7.43 1.18
CA GLY A 263 -25.11 7.61 -0.05
C GLY A 263 -23.60 7.36 0.11
N LYS A 264 -23.09 7.14 1.34
CA LYS A 264 -21.70 6.75 1.58
C LYS A 264 -21.44 5.26 1.42
N GLY A 265 -22.48 4.43 1.28
CA GLY A 265 -22.31 3.01 1.03
C GLY A 265 -21.55 2.78 -0.28
N PRO A 266 -20.44 2.01 -0.28
CA PRO A 266 -19.64 1.80 -1.48
C PRO A 266 -20.35 0.82 -2.43
N VAL A 267 -20.32 1.10 -3.74
CA VAL A 267 -20.91 0.29 -4.81
C VAL A 267 -19.84 -0.51 -5.56
N CYS A 268 -20.25 -1.35 -6.51
CA CYS A 268 -19.33 -2.15 -7.32
C CYS A 268 -18.22 -1.31 -7.97
N THR A 269 -18.54 -0.09 -8.42
CA THR A 269 -17.59 0.80 -9.09
C THR A 269 -16.61 1.53 -8.16
N ASP A 270 -16.80 1.44 -6.84
CA ASP A 270 -15.85 1.97 -5.86
C ASP A 270 -14.65 1.03 -5.66
N CYS A 271 -14.85 -0.26 -5.93
CA CYS A 271 -13.81 -1.30 -5.87
C CYS A 271 -13.35 -1.78 -7.25
N HIS A 272 -14.21 -1.75 -8.27
CA HIS A 272 -13.89 -2.11 -9.66
C HIS A 272 -13.99 -0.88 -10.59
N SER A 273 -13.13 -0.76 -11.60
CA SER A 273 -13.30 0.30 -12.61
C SER A 273 -14.41 -0.06 -13.59
N ALA A 274 -15.41 0.81 -13.82
CA ALA A 274 -16.54 0.48 -14.72
C ALA A 274 -16.13 0.18 -16.17
N HIS A 275 -15.12 0.87 -16.70
CA HIS A 275 -14.63 0.72 -18.07
C HIS A 275 -13.29 -0.01 -18.15
N ASP A 276 -12.66 -0.37 -17.04
CA ASP A 276 -11.38 -1.11 -17.03
C ASP A 276 -11.42 -2.22 -15.97
N ILE A 277 -12.51 -3.02 -15.98
CA ILE A 277 -12.70 -4.12 -15.03
C ILE A 277 -11.63 -5.19 -15.31
N GLU A 278 -10.77 -5.41 -14.32
CA GLU A 278 -9.82 -6.52 -14.29
C GLU A 278 -10.33 -7.72 -13.49
N LYS A 279 -9.67 -8.86 -13.66
CA LYS A 279 -9.97 -10.07 -12.86
C LYS A 279 -9.49 -9.86 -11.41
N PRO A 280 -10.30 -10.20 -10.39
CA PRO A 280 -9.90 -10.04 -8.98
C PRO A 280 -8.66 -10.85 -8.57
N THR A 281 -8.36 -11.92 -9.30
CA THR A 281 -7.16 -12.75 -9.09
C THR A 281 -5.88 -12.09 -9.61
N ASN A 282 -5.98 -10.96 -10.30
CA ASN A 282 -4.82 -10.22 -10.73
C ASN A 282 -4.12 -9.63 -9.50
N ALA A 283 -2.80 -9.79 -9.44
CA ALA A 283 -2.04 -9.33 -8.31
C ALA A 283 -1.99 -7.78 -8.24
N HIS A 284 -2.22 -7.09 -9.36
CA HIS A 284 -2.51 -5.64 -9.39
C HIS A 284 -3.79 -5.28 -8.60
N PHE A 285 -4.88 -6.01 -8.80
CA PHE A 285 -6.14 -5.80 -8.07
C PHE A 285 -5.92 -5.98 -6.56
N LYS A 286 -5.22 -7.05 -6.17
CA LYS A 286 -4.91 -7.33 -4.77
C LYS A 286 -4.04 -6.24 -4.14
N ALA A 287 -2.99 -5.77 -4.83
CA ALA A 287 -2.13 -4.68 -4.37
C ALA A 287 -2.91 -3.38 -4.12
N ASN A 288 -3.96 -3.12 -4.89
CA ASN A 288 -4.80 -1.93 -4.77
C ASN A 288 -5.98 -2.08 -3.79
N SER A 289 -6.14 -3.25 -3.16
CA SER A 289 -7.20 -3.48 -2.16
C SER A 289 -7.11 -2.47 -1.01
N ASP A 290 -5.91 -2.23 -0.48
CA ASP A 290 -5.67 -1.31 0.62
C ASP A 290 -6.15 0.11 0.27
N GLN A 291 -5.89 0.56 -0.95
CA GLN A 291 -6.32 1.88 -1.43
C GLN A 291 -7.85 1.94 -1.59
N SER A 292 -8.46 0.86 -2.08
CA SER A 292 -9.90 0.79 -2.31
C SER A 292 -10.68 0.84 -0.99
N CYS A 293 -10.31 0.00 -0.03
CA CYS A 293 -10.93 0.00 1.31
C CYS A 293 -10.57 1.28 2.10
N GLY A 294 -9.33 1.76 1.98
CA GLY A 294 -8.80 2.91 2.71
C GLY A 294 -9.48 4.24 2.42
N LYS A 295 -10.13 4.40 1.25
CA LYS A 295 -10.91 5.61 0.93
C LYS A 295 -12.01 5.90 1.95
N CYS A 296 -12.54 4.86 2.60
CA CYS A 296 -13.58 4.99 3.63
C CYS A 296 -13.12 4.49 5.01
N HIS A 297 -12.07 3.66 5.08
CA HIS A 297 -11.54 3.05 6.31
C HIS A 297 -10.10 3.49 6.60
N GLU A 298 -9.83 4.79 6.51
CA GLU A 298 -8.48 5.36 6.68
C GLU A 298 -7.88 5.02 8.05
N ASP A 299 -8.69 5.10 9.12
CA ASP A 299 -8.31 4.74 10.50
C ASP A 299 -7.83 3.29 10.61
N ARG A 300 -8.50 2.37 9.90
CA ARG A 300 -8.14 0.95 9.91
C ARG A 300 -6.94 0.66 9.02
N LEU A 301 -6.82 1.39 7.91
CA LEU A 301 -5.70 1.25 6.98
C LEU A 301 -4.39 1.71 7.62
N GLU A 302 -4.40 2.81 8.37
CA GLU A 302 -3.22 3.33 9.06
C GLU A 302 -2.57 2.24 9.93
N HIS A 303 -3.35 1.62 10.81
CA HIS A 303 -2.85 0.57 11.69
C HIS A 303 -2.59 -0.76 10.98
N TYR A 304 -3.36 -1.08 9.95
CA TYR A 304 -3.10 -2.27 9.13
C TYR A 304 -1.73 -2.19 8.44
N ARG A 305 -1.36 -1.02 7.92
CA ARG A 305 -0.04 -0.77 7.31
C ARG A 305 1.11 -0.81 8.29
N GLU A 306 0.87 -0.85 9.60
CA GLU A 306 1.92 -1.10 10.59
C GLU A 306 2.19 -2.59 10.81
N THR A 307 1.29 -3.48 10.38
CA THR A 307 1.48 -4.93 10.43
C THR A 307 2.46 -5.42 9.35
N TYR A 308 2.93 -6.66 9.49
CA TYR A 308 3.72 -7.29 8.42
C TYR A 308 2.92 -7.39 7.11
N HIS A 309 1.63 -7.76 7.16
CA HIS A 309 0.80 -7.85 5.97
C HIS A 309 0.72 -6.52 5.23
N GLY A 310 0.37 -5.43 5.93
CA GLY A 310 0.27 -4.12 5.30
C GLY A 310 1.62 -3.58 4.79
N LYS A 311 2.72 -3.78 5.54
CA LYS A 311 4.07 -3.38 5.09
C LYS A 311 4.52 -4.15 3.86
N ALA A 312 4.30 -5.46 3.85
CA ALA A 312 4.64 -6.32 2.73
C ALA A 312 3.79 -6.01 1.49
N MET A 313 2.51 -5.68 1.67
CA MET A 313 1.65 -5.17 0.58
C MET A 313 2.16 -3.85 0.00
N ALA A 314 2.53 -2.90 0.86
CA ALA A 314 3.01 -1.58 0.43
C ALA A 314 4.39 -1.61 -0.26
N LEU A 315 5.25 -2.56 0.13
CA LEU A 315 6.61 -2.74 -0.43
C LEU A 315 6.68 -3.78 -1.55
N GLY A 316 5.63 -4.60 -1.70
CA GLY A 316 5.56 -5.67 -2.67
C GLY A 316 5.51 -5.15 -4.10
N GLN A 317 6.10 -5.90 -5.03
CA GLN A 317 5.83 -5.70 -6.46
C GLN A 317 4.50 -6.36 -6.80
N PRO A 318 3.76 -5.86 -7.82
CA PRO A 318 2.48 -6.43 -8.22
C PRO A 318 2.52 -7.95 -8.37
N ASN A 319 3.60 -8.52 -8.89
CA ASN A 319 3.72 -9.97 -9.13
C ASN A 319 3.86 -10.86 -7.88
N VAL A 320 4.01 -10.29 -6.67
CA VAL A 320 4.19 -11.02 -5.40
C VAL A 320 3.09 -10.66 -4.38
N ALA A 321 2.24 -9.69 -4.70
CA ALA A 321 1.11 -9.29 -3.85
C ALA A 321 0.09 -10.43 -3.63
N SER A 322 0.13 -11.50 -4.44
CA SER A 322 -0.73 -12.68 -4.30
C SER A 322 -0.62 -13.37 -2.94
N ASP A 323 0.57 -13.36 -2.33
CA ASP A 323 0.90 -14.24 -1.20
C ASP A 323 0.74 -13.58 0.18
N VAL A 324 0.44 -12.28 0.20
CA VAL A 324 0.19 -11.51 1.41
C VAL A 324 -1.32 -11.35 1.58
N ALA A 325 -1.82 -11.43 2.81
CA ALA A 325 -3.24 -11.19 3.07
C ALA A 325 -3.62 -9.74 2.69
N ALA A 326 -4.72 -9.55 1.99
CA ALA A 326 -5.38 -8.27 1.75
C ALA A 326 -6.61 -8.11 2.66
N CYS A 327 -7.21 -6.91 2.70
CA CYS A 327 -8.38 -6.65 3.54
C CYS A 327 -9.52 -7.66 3.29
N TYR A 328 -9.80 -7.98 2.02
CA TYR A 328 -10.88 -8.88 1.64
C TYR A 328 -10.61 -10.35 1.96
N ASP A 329 -9.34 -10.77 2.13
CA ASP A 329 -9.00 -12.15 2.51
C ASP A 329 -9.53 -12.46 3.92
N CYS A 330 -9.50 -11.45 4.80
CA CYS A 330 -10.04 -11.51 6.15
C CYS A 330 -11.53 -11.16 6.20
N HIS A 331 -11.96 -10.07 5.55
CA HIS A 331 -13.30 -9.51 5.72
C HIS A 331 -14.37 -10.04 4.76
N GLY A 332 -13.97 -10.65 3.62
CA GLY A 332 -14.86 -10.97 2.51
C GLY A 332 -14.73 -9.98 1.35
N HIS A 333 -15.25 -10.36 0.18
CA HIS A 333 -15.15 -9.56 -1.06
C HIS A 333 -16.45 -8.80 -1.30
N HIS A 334 -17.54 -9.56 -1.53
CA HIS A 334 -18.91 -9.04 -1.63
C HIS A 334 -19.74 -9.42 -0.40
N ASP A 335 -19.22 -10.31 0.43
CA ASP A 335 -19.81 -10.91 1.64
C ASP A 335 -19.25 -10.26 2.91
N VAL A 336 -19.10 -8.93 2.91
CA VAL A 336 -18.55 -8.20 4.05
C VAL A 336 -19.63 -8.05 5.13
N PHE A 337 -19.49 -8.79 6.23
CA PHE A 337 -20.42 -8.78 7.36
C PHE A 337 -19.75 -8.24 8.64
N PRO A 338 -20.52 -7.67 9.59
CA PRO A 338 -19.98 -7.28 10.88
C PRO A 338 -19.38 -8.50 11.61
N VAL A 339 -18.33 -8.30 12.40
CA VAL A 339 -17.66 -9.38 13.16
C VAL A 339 -18.63 -10.11 14.12
N SER A 340 -19.70 -9.44 14.56
CA SER A 340 -20.75 -10.02 15.39
C SER A 340 -21.73 -10.94 14.65
N ASP A 341 -21.75 -10.91 13.31
CA ASP A 341 -22.62 -11.76 12.48
C ASP A 341 -21.94 -13.11 12.24
N GLU A 342 -22.66 -14.21 12.50
CA GLU A 342 -22.17 -15.58 12.31
C GLU A 342 -21.75 -15.89 10.86
N ARG A 343 -22.29 -15.15 9.88
CA ARG A 343 -21.89 -15.27 8.47
C ARG A 343 -20.50 -14.71 8.21
N SER A 344 -20.04 -13.77 9.03
CA SER A 344 -18.73 -13.14 8.88
C SER A 344 -17.60 -14.16 8.96
N ARG A 345 -16.61 -14.02 8.08
CA ARG A 345 -15.36 -14.78 8.10
C ARG A 345 -14.55 -14.55 9.39
N LEU A 346 -14.82 -13.44 10.07
CA LEU A 346 -14.17 -13.06 11.33
C LEU A 346 -15.05 -13.35 12.56
N SER A 347 -16.20 -13.99 12.40
CA SER A 347 -17.01 -14.45 13.53
C SER A 347 -16.21 -15.40 14.43
N LYS A 348 -16.67 -15.55 15.68
CA LYS A 348 -15.99 -16.39 16.68
C LYS A 348 -15.70 -17.81 16.19
N ASP A 349 -16.59 -18.37 15.38
CA ASP A 349 -16.49 -19.76 14.91
C ASP A 349 -15.67 -19.90 13.62
N LYS A 350 -15.54 -18.84 12.81
CA LYS A 350 -14.88 -18.89 11.50
C LYS A 350 -13.49 -18.27 11.46
N ILE A 351 -13.15 -17.40 12.41
CA ILE A 351 -11.88 -16.66 12.40
C ILE A 351 -10.66 -17.59 12.35
N LEU A 352 -10.70 -18.74 13.02
CA LEU A 352 -9.61 -19.72 12.98
C LEU A 352 -9.43 -20.29 11.57
N ALA A 353 -10.52 -20.73 10.94
CA ALA A 353 -10.49 -21.26 9.58
C ALA A 353 -10.01 -20.19 8.59
N THR A 354 -10.39 -18.93 8.78
CA THR A 354 -9.91 -17.78 7.98
C THR A 354 -8.40 -17.62 8.10
N CYS A 355 -7.83 -17.59 9.31
CA CYS A 355 -6.37 -17.53 9.49
C CYS A 355 -5.67 -18.76 8.90
N GLN A 356 -6.27 -19.95 8.99
CA GLN A 356 -5.70 -21.21 8.51
C GLN A 356 -5.61 -21.32 6.98
N GLN A 357 -6.30 -20.47 6.23
CA GLN A 357 -6.14 -20.41 4.76
C GLN A 357 -4.69 -20.10 4.36
N CYS A 358 -4.01 -19.24 5.13
CA CYS A 358 -2.60 -18.91 4.92
C CYS A 358 -1.69 -19.49 6.02
N HIS A 359 -2.23 -19.85 7.19
CA HIS A 359 -1.48 -20.39 8.33
C HIS A 359 -1.99 -21.77 8.78
N PRO A 360 -1.80 -22.84 8.00
CA PRO A 360 -2.49 -24.13 8.19
C PRO A 360 -2.21 -24.86 9.52
N GLY A 361 -1.19 -24.44 10.29
CA GLY A 361 -0.80 -25.06 11.57
C GLY A 361 -1.19 -24.29 12.83
N VAL A 362 -1.94 -23.19 12.74
CA VAL A 362 -2.23 -22.33 13.90
C VAL A 362 -3.47 -22.78 14.66
N GLY A 363 -3.47 -22.56 15.97
CA GLY A 363 -4.60 -22.83 16.87
C GLY A 363 -5.40 -21.57 17.26
N PRO A 364 -6.47 -21.71 18.07
CA PRO A 364 -7.38 -20.60 18.41
C PRO A 364 -6.70 -19.39 19.06
N LYS A 365 -5.64 -19.57 19.85
CA LYS A 365 -4.92 -18.46 20.48
C LYS A 365 -4.28 -17.51 19.45
N PHE A 366 -3.94 -18.01 18.26
CA PHE A 366 -3.37 -17.20 17.18
C PHE A 366 -4.34 -16.12 16.69
N THR A 367 -5.64 -16.41 16.72
CA THR A 367 -6.69 -15.48 16.25
C THR A 367 -6.89 -14.28 17.18
N GLN A 368 -6.19 -14.25 18.33
CA GLN A 368 -6.15 -13.10 19.23
C GLN A 368 -5.14 -12.03 18.76
N TYR A 369 -4.37 -12.29 17.70
CA TYR A 369 -3.60 -11.25 17.02
C TYR A 369 -4.55 -10.19 16.47
N GLN A 370 -4.19 -8.92 16.62
CA GLN A 370 -5.06 -7.80 16.26
C GLN A 370 -4.42 -6.96 15.13
N PRO A 371 -4.83 -7.14 13.87
CA PRO A 371 -4.24 -6.44 12.72
C PRO A 371 -4.52 -4.93 12.67
N HIS A 372 -5.51 -4.45 13.41
CA HIS A 372 -5.90 -3.03 13.46
C HIS A 372 -5.65 -2.41 14.84
N ALA A 373 -4.78 -3.00 15.66
CA ALA A 373 -4.51 -2.50 17.00
C ALA A 373 -3.86 -1.12 16.96
N ASN A 374 -4.44 -0.16 17.68
CA ASN A 374 -3.86 1.16 17.87
C ASN A 374 -3.11 1.19 19.21
N PRO A 375 -1.77 1.32 19.24
CA PRO A 375 -1.03 1.40 20.49
C PRO A 375 -1.37 2.66 21.31
N LEU A 376 -1.95 3.70 20.72
CA LEU A 376 -2.35 4.91 21.45
C LEU A 376 -3.72 4.79 22.13
N ASP A 377 -4.51 3.77 21.79
CA ASP A 377 -5.83 3.53 22.36
C ASP A 377 -5.71 2.69 23.65
N GLU A 378 -5.62 3.40 24.78
CA GLU A 378 -5.52 2.79 26.11
C GLU A 378 -6.76 1.98 26.50
N VAL A 379 -7.95 2.35 25.99
CA VAL A 379 -9.22 1.73 26.38
C VAL A 379 -9.33 0.32 25.79
N ASN A 380 -9.04 0.20 24.49
CA ASN A 380 -9.16 -1.08 23.80
C ASN A 380 -7.87 -1.92 23.86
N TYR A 381 -6.70 -1.30 24.02
CA TYR A 381 -5.40 -1.98 24.01
C TYR A 381 -4.47 -1.57 25.16
N PRO A 382 -4.88 -1.71 26.44
CA PRO A 382 -4.16 -1.15 27.59
C PRO A 382 -2.73 -1.68 27.77
N ILE A 383 -2.50 -2.97 27.48
CA ILE A 383 -1.16 -3.57 27.60
C ILE A 383 -0.25 -3.08 26.48
N LEU A 384 -0.76 -3.06 25.24
CA LEU A 384 0.00 -2.59 24.08
C LEU A 384 0.39 -1.11 24.25
N ASN A 385 -0.54 -0.29 24.77
CA ASN A 385 -0.31 1.11 25.07
C ASN A 385 0.83 1.32 26.08
N LYS A 386 0.81 0.59 27.20
CA LYS A 386 1.87 0.66 28.21
C LYS A 386 3.23 0.26 27.64
N VAL A 387 3.28 -0.80 26.85
CA VAL A 387 4.53 -1.23 26.19
C VAL A 387 5.03 -0.19 25.20
N PHE A 388 4.14 0.37 24.37
CA PHE A 388 4.49 1.38 23.39
C PHE A 388 5.08 2.64 24.05
N TRP A 389 4.43 3.15 25.10
CA TRP A 389 4.94 4.31 25.84
C TRP A 389 6.24 4.00 26.58
N PHE A 390 6.40 2.80 27.13
CA PHE A 390 7.65 2.36 27.73
C PHE A 390 8.80 2.35 26.71
N MET A 391 8.62 1.69 25.55
CA MET A 391 9.63 1.62 24.50
C MET A 391 9.95 2.99 23.91
N THR A 392 8.93 3.82 23.67
CA THR A 392 9.10 5.19 23.17
C THR A 392 9.87 6.05 24.17
N SER A 393 9.52 5.98 25.47
CA SER A 393 10.21 6.71 26.53
C SER A 393 11.66 6.26 26.69
N LEU A 394 11.90 4.94 26.59
CA LEU A 394 13.25 4.38 26.60
C LEU A 394 14.08 4.93 25.44
N LEU A 395 13.52 4.93 24.23
CA LEU A 395 14.18 5.45 23.03
C LEU A 395 14.55 6.93 23.21
N ILE A 396 13.57 7.78 23.52
CA ILE A 396 13.80 9.22 23.69
C ILE A 396 14.79 9.48 24.83
N GLY A 397 14.65 8.76 25.95
CA GLY A 397 15.53 8.90 27.12
C GLY A 397 16.98 8.54 26.82
N VAL A 398 17.23 7.41 26.13
CA VAL A 398 18.58 6.98 25.75
C VAL A 398 19.20 7.96 24.75
N PHE A 399 18.50 8.30 23.66
CA PHE A 399 19.05 9.25 22.67
C PHE A 399 19.25 10.65 23.25
N GLY A 400 18.36 11.12 24.12
CA GLY A 400 18.50 12.41 24.80
C GLY A 400 19.70 12.44 25.73
N PHE A 401 19.85 11.42 26.59
CA PHE A 401 20.97 11.34 27.54
C PHE A 401 22.32 11.22 26.82
N PHE A 402 22.45 10.25 25.90
CA PHE A 402 23.72 10.02 25.18
C PHE A 402 24.00 11.12 24.15
N GLY A 403 22.97 11.71 23.54
CA GLY A 403 23.07 12.88 22.67
C GLY A 403 23.69 14.07 23.40
N LEU A 404 23.15 14.41 24.57
CA LEU A 404 23.66 15.50 25.39
C LEU A 404 25.08 15.22 25.89
N HIS A 405 25.32 14.00 26.37
CA HIS A 405 26.63 13.55 26.82
C HIS A 405 27.70 13.67 25.71
N THR A 406 27.40 13.17 24.51
CA THR A 406 28.30 13.25 23.35
C THR A 406 28.50 14.69 22.87
N ALA A 407 27.47 15.54 22.91
CA ALA A 407 27.59 16.95 22.59
C ALA A 407 28.54 17.68 23.54
N PHE A 408 28.44 17.44 24.85
CA PHE A 408 29.37 18.00 25.84
C PHE A 408 30.80 17.51 25.67
N TRP A 409 30.97 16.22 25.37
CA TRP A 409 32.28 15.68 25.05
C TRP A 409 32.87 16.36 23.81
N LEU A 410 32.13 16.40 22.71
CA LEU A 410 32.58 17.02 21.47
C LEU A 410 32.95 18.50 21.67
N PHE A 411 32.10 19.25 22.37
CA PHE A 411 32.37 20.66 22.70
C PHE A 411 33.69 20.82 23.48
N ARG A 412 33.90 20.01 24.53
CA ARG A 412 35.13 20.06 25.33
C ARG A 412 36.37 19.65 24.53
N SER A 413 36.26 18.61 23.69
CA SER A 413 37.34 18.15 22.83
C SER A 413 37.72 19.19 21.78
N ILE A 414 36.75 19.84 21.13
CA ILE A 414 36.98 20.94 20.18
C ILE A 414 37.65 22.12 20.89
N TYR A 415 37.16 22.49 22.07
CA TYR A 415 37.76 23.56 22.88
C TYR A 415 39.26 23.29 23.16
N LEU A 416 39.59 22.07 23.61
CA LEU A 416 40.98 21.68 23.88
C LEU A 416 41.83 21.63 22.60
N TYR A 417 41.28 21.10 21.50
CA TYR A 417 41.98 21.05 20.22
C TYR A 417 42.34 22.45 19.69
N LEU A 418 41.43 23.42 19.84
CA LEU A 418 41.66 24.81 19.44
C LEU A 418 42.67 25.55 20.34
N HIS A 419 42.77 25.18 21.62
CA HIS A 419 43.67 25.84 22.57
C HIS A 419 45.06 25.18 22.67
N ASP A 420 45.20 23.90 22.32
CA ASP A 420 46.47 23.16 22.43
C ASP A 420 46.72 22.23 21.22
N THR A 421 46.70 22.79 20.02
CA THR A 421 46.85 22.01 18.77
C THR A 421 48.21 21.33 18.64
N LYS A 422 49.27 21.88 19.27
CA LYS A 422 50.65 21.36 19.15
C LYS A 422 50.87 20.09 19.97
N SER A 423 50.45 20.06 21.23
CA SER A 423 50.59 18.85 22.05
C SER A 423 49.75 17.70 21.50
N PHE A 424 48.57 18.02 20.97
CA PHE A 424 47.66 17.07 20.38
C PHE A 424 48.26 16.38 19.14
N ARG A 425 48.83 17.14 18.21
CA ARG A 425 49.50 16.58 17.02
C ARG A 425 50.73 15.76 17.39
N ALA A 426 51.51 16.20 18.37
CA ALA A 426 52.68 15.46 18.85
C ALA A 426 52.28 14.11 19.46
N ALA A 427 51.22 14.08 20.28
CA ALA A 427 50.69 12.85 20.87
C ALA A 427 50.18 11.85 19.82
N VAL A 428 49.45 12.32 18.79
CA VAL A 428 48.95 11.46 17.70
C VAL A 428 50.11 10.86 16.89
N VAL A 429 51.11 11.67 16.51
CA VAL A 429 52.29 11.17 15.77
C VAL A 429 53.02 10.10 16.58
N GLN A 430 53.20 10.32 17.89
CA GLN A 430 53.93 9.39 18.75
C GLN A 430 53.24 8.03 18.92
N THR A 431 51.90 7.97 18.80
CA THR A 431 51.19 6.68 18.82
C THR A 431 51.45 5.81 17.59
N HIS A 432 51.86 6.40 16.46
CA HIS A 432 52.15 5.68 15.21
C HIS A 432 53.60 5.22 15.08
N THR A 433 54.51 5.78 15.88
CA THR A 433 55.96 5.50 15.84
C THR A 433 56.45 4.70 17.04
N ASP A 434 55.53 4.17 17.87
CA ASP A 434 55.88 3.47 19.10
C ASP A 434 56.27 2.02 18.82
N ASP A 435 57.44 1.61 19.33
CA ASP A 435 58.01 0.27 19.08
C ASP A 435 57.35 -0.83 19.93
N GLU A 436 56.63 -0.46 21.01
CA GLU A 436 56.01 -1.42 21.93
C GLU A 436 54.48 -1.50 21.76
N ASN A 437 53.99 -2.70 21.41
CA ASN A 437 52.57 -2.99 21.24
C ASN A 437 52.10 -4.08 22.22
N TYR A 438 50.87 -3.93 22.73
CA TYR A 438 50.22 -4.87 23.64
C TYR A 438 48.91 -5.41 23.07
N THR A 439 48.60 -6.68 23.36
CA THR A 439 47.38 -7.36 22.94
C THR A 439 46.20 -6.82 23.76
N ARG A 440 45.22 -6.22 23.08
CA ARG A 440 43.99 -5.72 23.69
C ARG A 440 42.79 -6.65 23.43
N PHE A 441 42.66 -7.12 22.19
CA PHE A 441 41.62 -8.07 21.77
C PHE A 441 42.24 -9.34 21.21
N THR A 442 41.77 -10.48 21.71
CA THR A 442 42.17 -11.81 21.26
C THR A 442 41.61 -12.10 19.86
N PRO A 443 42.22 -13.04 19.11
CA PRO A 443 41.70 -13.43 17.79
C PRO A 443 40.24 -13.89 17.82
N PHE A 444 39.81 -14.55 18.90
CA PHE A 444 38.43 -14.99 19.06
C PHE A 444 37.45 -13.81 19.25
N GLU A 445 37.78 -12.82 20.07
CA GLU A 445 36.96 -11.60 20.24
C GLU A 445 36.84 -10.82 18.93
N ARG A 446 37.92 -10.74 18.15
CA ARG A 446 37.93 -10.09 16.84
C ARG A 446 37.07 -10.83 15.82
N PHE A 447 37.11 -12.16 15.85
CA PHE A 447 36.26 -13.00 15.01
C PHE A 447 34.77 -12.83 15.36
N LEU A 448 34.41 -12.82 16.64
CA LEU A 448 33.04 -12.54 17.08
C LEU A 448 32.59 -11.15 16.64
N HIS A 449 33.45 -10.13 16.75
CA HIS A 449 33.14 -8.79 16.27
C HIS A 449 32.90 -8.76 14.75
N LEU A 450 33.68 -9.50 13.96
CA LEU A 450 33.46 -9.60 12.52
C LEU A 450 32.11 -10.24 12.18
N MET A 451 31.73 -11.32 12.88
CA MET A 451 30.39 -11.92 12.73
C MET A 451 29.30 -10.94 13.13
N MET A 452 29.50 -10.19 14.21
CA MET A 452 28.55 -9.21 14.72
C MET A 452 28.35 -8.06 13.72
N VAL A 453 29.41 -7.39 13.26
CA VAL A 453 29.26 -6.22 12.36
C VAL A 453 28.61 -6.60 11.03
N THR A 454 28.97 -7.77 10.48
CA THR A 454 28.41 -8.24 9.20
C THR A 454 26.93 -8.63 9.33
N SER A 455 26.56 -9.41 10.35
CA SER A 455 25.16 -9.77 10.60
C SER A 455 24.31 -8.57 11.01
N PHE A 456 24.82 -7.68 11.86
CA PHE A 456 24.11 -6.48 12.29
C PHE A 456 23.79 -5.55 11.12
N LEU A 457 24.77 -5.25 10.27
CA LEU A 457 24.52 -4.42 9.07
C LEU A 457 23.50 -5.09 8.15
N ALA A 458 23.57 -6.40 7.93
CA ALA A 458 22.60 -7.12 7.13
C ALA A 458 21.17 -7.06 7.73
N LEU A 459 21.04 -7.20 9.06
CA LEU A 459 19.76 -7.07 9.77
C LEU A 459 19.19 -5.66 9.65
N VAL A 460 20.02 -4.62 9.75
CA VAL A 460 19.59 -3.23 9.61
C VAL A 460 19.19 -2.91 8.17
N ILE A 461 19.97 -3.36 7.18
CA ILE A 461 19.68 -3.17 5.75
C ILE A 461 18.37 -3.84 5.35
N THR A 462 18.02 -4.96 5.96
CA THR A 462 16.76 -5.68 5.65
C THR A 462 15.59 -5.20 6.51
N GLY A 463 15.83 -4.78 7.76
CA GLY A 463 14.80 -4.41 8.73
C GLY A 463 14.38 -2.93 8.68
N MET A 464 15.31 -1.99 8.50
CA MET A 464 14.99 -0.55 8.50
C MET A 464 14.11 -0.13 7.31
N PRO A 465 14.32 -0.62 6.08
CA PRO A 465 13.37 -0.41 4.99
C PRO A 465 11.94 -0.87 5.34
N LEU A 466 11.78 -1.96 6.11
CA LEU A 466 10.46 -2.43 6.54
C LEU A 466 9.82 -1.49 7.58
N LYS A 467 10.60 -0.96 8.52
CA LYS A 467 10.12 0.03 9.50
C LYS A 467 9.68 1.33 8.81
N PHE A 468 10.43 1.77 7.80
CA PHE A 468 10.19 3.01 7.07
C PHE A 468 9.57 2.78 5.68
N TYR A 469 8.64 1.83 5.58
CA TYR A 469 8.08 1.34 4.30
C TYR A 469 7.49 2.43 3.39
N TYR A 470 7.06 3.55 3.96
CA TYR A 470 6.46 4.68 3.24
C TYR A 470 7.48 5.51 2.44
N THR A 471 8.78 5.44 2.77
CA THR A 471 9.82 6.25 2.12
C THR A 471 10.27 5.67 0.78
N ASP A 472 10.74 6.54 -0.11
CA ASP A 472 11.20 6.10 -1.43
C ASP A 472 12.51 5.32 -1.38
N TRP A 473 13.38 5.63 -0.41
CA TRP A 473 14.61 4.86 -0.21
C TRP A 473 14.31 3.43 0.26
N ALA A 474 13.28 3.21 1.08
CA ALA A 474 12.88 1.88 1.48
C ALA A 474 12.39 1.06 0.26
N LYS A 475 11.52 1.66 -0.56
CA LYS A 475 11.06 1.04 -1.82
C LYS A 475 12.23 0.72 -2.76
N LEU A 476 13.20 1.64 -2.89
CA LEU A 476 14.41 1.43 -3.68
C LEU A 476 15.25 0.26 -3.14
N MET A 477 15.45 0.19 -1.82
CA MET A 477 16.19 -0.91 -1.20
C MET A 477 15.52 -2.26 -1.45
N PHE A 478 14.19 -2.36 -1.32
CA PHE A 478 13.47 -3.60 -1.64
C PHE A 478 13.56 -3.98 -3.12
N ARG A 479 13.57 -3.00 -4.04
CA ARG A 479 13.82 -3.27 -5.47
C ARG A 479 15.23 -3.79 -5.73
N LEU A 480 16.25 -3.25 -5.05
CA LEU A 480 17.64 -3.68 -5.19
C LEU A 480 17.91 -5.05 -4.55
N LEU A 481 17.26 -5.34 -3.42
CA LEU A 481 17.30 -6.66 -2.78
C LEU A 481 16.47 -7.72 -3.51
N GLY A 482 15.64 -7.31 -4.48
CA GLY A 482 14.74 -8.16 -5.26
C GLY A 482 13.28 -7.97 -4.84
N ASN A 483 12.88 -8.58 -3.73
CA ASN A 483 11.52 -8.49 -3.20
C ASN A 483 11.49 -8.70 -1.66
N ALA A 484 10.29 -8.66 -1.07
CA ALA A 484 10.11 -8.85 0.36
C ALA A 484 10.47 -10.26 0.87
N GLU A 485 10.35 -11.28 0.03
CA GLU A 485 10.72 -12.65 0.37
C GLU A 485 12.24 -12.82 0.50
N VAL A 486 13.00 -12.25 -0.45
CA VAL A 486 14.47 -12.25 -0.41
C VAL A 486 14.96 -11.45 0.80
N ALA A 487 14.40 -10.26 1.03
CA ALA A 487 14.74 -9.44 2.20
C ALA A 487 14.49 -10.21 3.52
N ARG A 488 13.35 -10.90 3.65
CA ARG A 488 13.03 -11.76 4.79
C ARG A 488 14.05 -12.89 4.95
N THR A 489 14.41 -13.56 3.86
CA THR A 489 15.36 -14.69 3.89
C THR A 489 16.76 -14.24 4.32
N LEU A 490 17.23 -13.10 3.80
CA LEU A 490 18.50 -12.49 4.22
C LEU A 490 18.47 -12.05 5.69
N HIS A 491 17.34 -11.49 6.15
CA HIS A 491 17.15 -11.13 7.54
C HIS A 491 17.27 -12.34 8.47
N HIS A 492 16.61 -13.45 8.12
CA HIS A 492 16.68 -14.71 8.85
C HIS A 492 18.09 -15.31 8.88
N TYR A 493 18.79 -15.30 7.75
CA TYR A 493 20.18 -15.76 7.70
C TYR A 493 21.08 -14.94 8.62
N ALA A 494 20.96 -13.61 8.56
CA ALA A 494 21.71 -12.72 9.44
C ALA A 494 21.36 -12.95 10.93
N ALA A 495 20.08 -13.20 11.25
CA ALA A 495 19.65 -13.54 12.61
C ALA A 495 20.27 -14.86 13.11
N VAL A 496 20.41 -15.88 12.25
CA VAL A 496 21.09 -17.14 12.61
C VAL A 496 22.57 -16.88 12.95
N VAL A 497 23.25 -16.04 12.17
CA VAL A 497 24.63 -15.63 12.49
C VAL A 497 24.67 -14.88 13.83
N THR A 498 23.66 -14.05 14.11
CA THR A 498 23.51 -13.36 15.40
C THR A 498 23.39 -14.32 16.59
N PHE A 499 22.51 -15.31 16.49
CA PHE A 499 22.40 -16.35 17.50
C PHE A 499 23.71 -17.14 17.64
N ALA A 500 24.37 -17.46 16.52
CA ALA A 500 25.63 -18.19 16.55
C ALA A 500 26.72 -17.45 17.34
N TYR A 501 26.98 -16.16 17.06
CA TYR A 501 27.98 -15.43 17.83
C TYR A 501 27.55 -15.23 19.28
N PHE A 502 26.25 -15.04 19.56
CA PHE A 502 25.73 -14.88 20.92
C PHE A 502 25.98 -16.14 21.76
N PHE A 503 25.68 -17.33 21.22
CA PHE A 503 25.95 -18.60 21.91
C PHE A 503 27.43 -18.92 22.02
N LEU A 504 28.24 -18.61 21.00
CA LEU A 504 29.70 -18.75 21.07
C LEU A 504 30.28 -17.86 22.17
N HIS A 505 29.78 -16.63 22.31
CA HIS A 505 30.18 -15.71 23.36
C HIS A 505 29.74 -16.19 24.74
N LEU A 506 28.48 -16.62 24.90
CA LEU A 506 27.99 -17.19 26.14
C LEU A 506 28.79 -18.42 26.57
N ALA A 507 29.11 -19.32 25.63
CA ALA A 507 29.95 -20.48 25.88
C ALA A 507 31.38 -20.07 26.29
N ALA A 508 31.93 -19.01 25.71
CA ALA A 508 33.24 -18.47 26.10
C ALA A 508 33.21 -17.89 27.53
N LEU A 509 32.15 -17.15 27.90
CA LEU A 509 31.95 -16.63 29.25
C LEU A 509 31.79 -17.75 30.28
N VAL A 510 30.95 -18.75 30.00
CA VAL A 510 30.76 -19.93 30.87
C VAL A 510 32.07 -20.70 31.03
N ARG A 511 32.82 -20.92 29.94
CA ARG A 511 34.13 -21.57 30.00
C ARG A 511 35.15 -20.77 30.82
N GLY A 512 35.17 -19.45 30.64
CA GLY A 512 36.04 -18.54 31.41
C GLY A 512 35.72 -18.57 32.90
N PHE A 513 34.43 -18.49 33.25
CA PHE A 513 33.96 -18.62 34.63
C PHE A 513 34.31 -20.00 35.21
N TRP A 514 34.09 -21.07 34.46
CA TRP A 514 34.36 -22.43 34.91
C TRP A 514 35.86 -22.71 35.12
N ARG A 515 36.75 -22.16 34.28
CA ARG A 515 38.20 -22.21 34.48
C ARG A 515 38.65 -21.41 35.71
N ASN A 516 38.02 -20.27 35.95
CA ASN A 516 38.36 -19.37 37.06
C ASN A 516 37.58 -19.65 38.35
N ARG A 517 36.77 -20.73 38.41
CA ARG A 517 35.96 -21.10 39.58
C ARG A 517 36.77 -21.33 40.85
N GLY A 518 38.06 -21.66 40.70
CA GLY A 518 39.00 -21.77 41.82
C GLY A 518 39.14 -20.46 42.61
N GLY A 519 38.94 -19.31 41.98
CA GLY A 519 38.97 -17.99 42.63
C GLY A 519 37.81 -17.72 43.60
N LEU A 520 36.72 -18.50 43.52
CA LEU A 520 35.57 -18.41 44.42
C LEU A 520 35.86 -18.97 45.82
N LYS A 521 36.88 -19.83 45.94
CA LYS A 521 37.32 -20.39 47.22
C LYS A 521 38.56 -19.63 47.68
N ASP A 522 38.64 -19.40 48.98
CA ASP A 522 39.85 -18.84 49.56
C ASP A 522 41.03 -19.83 49.40
N PRO A 523 42.20 -19.41 48.87
CA PRO A 523 43.35 -20.29 48.66
C PRO A 523 43.90 -20.88 49.96
N VAL A 524 43.66 -20.22 51.10
CA VAL A 524 44.19 -20.60 52.43
C VAL A 524 43.13 -21.34 53.23
N THR A 525 41.87 -20.89 53.20
CA THR A 525 40.79 -21.47 54.03
C THR A 525 39.81 -22.38 53.29
N GLY A 526 39.85 -22.42 51.96
CA GLY A 526 38.94 -23.21 51.11
C GLY A 526 37.47 -22.78 51.15
N LYS A 527 37.11 -21.81 51.99
CA LYS A 527 35.72 -21.36 52.21
C LYS A 527 35.28 -20.40 51.11
N PHE A 528 34.01 -20.51 50.76
CA PHE A 528 33.32 -19.57 49.90
C PHE A 528 32.93 -18.33 50.72
N THR A 529 33.19 -17.13 50.18
CA THR A 529 32.75 -15.87 50.77
C THR A 529 32.02 -15.03 49.72
N PHE A 530 30.89 -14.44 50.10
CA PHE A 530 30.07 -13.61 49.21
C PHE A 530 30.86 -12.41 48.65
N LYS A 531 31.78 -11.84 49.43
CA LYS A 531 32.67 -10.76 48.97
C LYS A 531 33.54 -11.17 47.79
N ARG A 532 34.13 -12.38 47.80
CA ARG A 532 34.94 -12.88 46.66
C ARG A 532 34.12 -13.11 45.41
N LEU A 533 32.85 -13.51 45.55
CA LEU A 533 31.93 -13.59 44.41
C LEU A 533 31.74 -12.21 43.79
N LEU A 534 31.50 -11.17 44.60
CA LEU A 534 31.36 -9.80 44.13
C LEU A 534 32.67 -9.28 43.50
N ASP A 535 33.82 -9.56 44.11
CA ASP A 535 35.14 -9.15 43.58
C ASP A 535 35.44 -9.82 42.22
N LEU A 536 34.95 -11.04 41.99
CA LEU A 536 35.09 -11.75 40.71
C LEU A 536 34.14 -11.18 39.64
N ILE A 537 32.90 -10.87 40.01
CA ILE A 537 31.87 -10.32 39.10
C ILE A 537 32.23 -8.88 38.69
N PHE A 538 32.61 -8.05 39.65
CA PHE A 538 32.96 -6.64 39.43
C PHE A 538 34.47 -6.41 39.25
N HIS A 539 35.21 -7.47 38.90
CA HIS A 539 36.63 -7.37 38.61
C HIS A 539 36.88 -6.33 37.49
N PRO A 540 37.99 -5.57 37.52
CA PRO A 540 38.29 -4.57 36.47
C PRO A 540 38.35 -5.12 35.04
N ASP A 541 38.66 -6.41 34.87
CA ASP A 541 38.65 -7.07 33.55
C ASP A 541 37.27 -7.64 33.15
N SER A 542 36.28 -7.61 34.05
CA SER A 542 34.89 -8.00 33.78
C SER A 542 34.17 -6.94 32.96
N MET A 543 33.26 -7.38 32.09
CA MET A 543 32.39 -6.51 31.30
C MET A 543 31.11 -6.08 32.05
N VAL A 544 30.90 -6.58 33.28
CA VAL A 544 29.75 -6.20 34.10
C VAL A 544 29.96 -4.78 34.65
N PRO A 545 28.99 -3.86 34.50
CA PRO A 545 29.08 -2.53 35.10
C PRO A 545 29.31 -2.61 36.62
N SER A 546 30.22 -1.78 37.13
CA SER A 546 30.68 -1.75 38.51
C SER A 546 30.43 -0.38 39.14
N PRO A 547 30.45 -0.26 40.48
CA PRO A 547 30.36 1.04 41.15
C PRO A 547 31.49 2.02 40.76
N GLN A 548 32.63 1.51 40.25
CA GLN A 548 33.72 2.35 39.77
C GLN A 548 33.33 3.10 38.48
N ASP A 549 32.49 2.49 37.63
CA ASP A 549 32.02 3.11 36.39
C ASP A 549 31.19 4.37 36.67
N TRP A 550 30.42 4.39 37.76
CA TRP A 550 29.69 5.58 38.19
C TRP A 550 30.62 6.71 38.65
N ARG A 551 31.71 6.37 39.37
CA ARG A 551 32.72 7.37 39.77
C ARG A 551 33.45 7.92 38.55
N ASP A 552 33.77 7.06 37.60
CA ASP A 552 34.43 7.43 36.35
C ASP A 552 33.52 8.31 35.49
N PHE A 553 32.22 8.02 35.42
CA PHE A 553 31.22 8.88 34.79
C PHE A 553 31.18 10.27 35.44
N ILE A 554 31.06 10.37 36.77
CA ILE A 554 31.05 11.67 37.47
C ILE A 554 32.36 12.45 37.22
N ALA A 555 33.51 11.77 37.24
CA ALA A 555 34.79 12.40 36.94
C ALA A 555 34.85 12.91 35.48
N HIS A 556 34.26 12.16 34.54
CA HIS A 556 34.18 12.57 33.15
C HIS A 556 33.26 13.78 32.96
N GLN A 557 32.10 13.81 33.63
CA GLN A 557 31.22 15.00 33.65
C GLN A 557 31.96 16.22 34.22
N LYS A 558 32.70 16.08 35.34
CA LYS A 558 33.52 17.17 35.89
C LYS A 558 34.54 17.69 34.86
N TRP A 559 35.17 16.79 34.09
CA TRP A 559 36.10 17.16 33.04
C TRP A 559 35.43 17.91 31.87
N PHE A 560 34.22 17.51 31.45
CA PHE A 560 33.45 18.22 30.42
C PHE A 560 33.23 19.70 30.79
N PHE A 561 32.92 19.97 32.06
CA PHE A 561 32.72 21.33 32.58
C PHE A 561 34.01 22.00 33.08
N GLY A 562 35.20 21.42 32.82
CA GLY A 562 36.48 21.98 33.24
C GLY A 562 36.75 22.00 34.75
N LYS A 563 35.94 21.29 35.54
CA LYS A 563 36.02 21.20 37.01
C LYS A 563 36.94 20.08 37.52
N GLY A 564 37.72 19.46 36.64
CA GLY A 564 38.66 18.38 36.99
C GLY A 564 39.53 17.93 35.81
N PRO A 565 40.61 17.17 36.10
CA PRO A 565 41.46 16.59 35.07
C PRO A 565 40.73 15.49 34.28
N ARG A 566 41.25 15.14 33.09
CA ARG A 566 40.72 14.03 32.29
C ARG A 566 40.82 12.73 33.11
N PRO A 567 39.72 11.99 33.32
CA PRO A 567 39.77 10.72 34.04
C PRO A 567 40.64 9.71 33.30
N GLN A 568 41.42 8.94 34.06
CA GLN A 568 42.26 7.85 33.56
C GLN A 568 41.52 6.54 33.71
N PHE A 569 41.32 5.74 32.66
CA PHE A 569 40.46 4.55 32.75
C PHE A 569 41.26 3.26 32.92
N ASP A 570 40.54 2.20 33.27
CA ASP A 570 41.05 0.84 33.35
C ASP A 570 41.03 0.16 31.96
N ARG A 571 41.08 -1.18 31.90
CA ARG A 571 41.01 -1.97 30.66
C ARG A 571 39.72 -1.70 29.91
N TRP A 572 38.64 -1.40 30.61
CA TRP A 572 37.34 -1.04 30.05
C TRP A 572 36.91 0.30 30.61
N THR A 573 36.43 1.19 29.73
CA THR A 573 35.79 2.43 30.15
C THR A 573 34.32 2.19 30.52
N TYR A 574 33.69 3.13 31.24
CA TYR A 574 32.29 2.97 31.63
C TYR A 574 31.35 2.90 30.42
N TRP A 575 31.66 3.63 29.33
CA TRP A 575 30.86 3.58 28.11
C TRP A 575 31.11 2.29 27.33
N GLU A 576 32.32 1.74 27.30
CA GLU A 576 32.58 0.44 26.66
C GLU A 576 31.81 -0.69 27.37
N ARG A 577 31.71 -0.65 28.71
CA ARG A 577 30.89 -1.59 29.47
C ARG A 577 29.41 -1.39 29.23
N PHE A 578 28.96 -0.14 29.15
CA PHE A 578 27.57 0.18 28.82
C PHE A 578 27.21 -0.31 27.42
N ASP A 579 28.01 0.02 26.40
CA ASP A 579 27.82 -0.43 25.01
C ASP A 579 27.72 -1.96 24.95
N TYR A 580 28.65 -2.67 25.60
CA TYR A 580 28.63 -4.13 25.67
C TYR A 580 27.35 -4.66 26.33
N PHE A 581 26.97 -4.12 27.49
CA PHE A 581 25.84 -4.61 28.26
C PHE A 581 24.50 -4.30 27.56
N ALA A 582 24.40 -3.11 26.96
CA ALA A 582 23.26 -2.70 26.16
C ALA A 582 23.06 -3.63 24.96
N VAL A 583 24.13 -3.91 24.19
CA VAL A 583 24.05 -4.86 23.07
C VAL A 583 23.76 -6.29 23.54
N PHE A 584 24.34 -6.74 24.65
CA PHE A 584 24.10 -8.09 25.19
C PHE A 584 22.62 -8.33 25.51
N TRP A 585 21.97 -7.38 26.18
CA TRP A 585 20.53 -7.44 26.45
C TRP A 585 19.68 -7.15 25.21
N GLY A 586 20.10 -6.19 24.38
CA GLY A 586 19.42 -5.86 23.13
C GLY A 586 19.31 -7.07 22.21
N VAL A 587 20.39 -7.84 22.04
CA VAL A 587 20.39 -9.11 21.28
C VAL A 587 19.41 -10.14 21.86
N ALA A 588 19.30 -10.23 23.19
CA ALA A 588 18.34 -11.13 23.82
C ALA A 588 16.88 -10.69 23.58
N ILE A 589 16.59 -9.39 23.70
CA ILE A 589 15.25 -8.82 23.52
C ILE A 589 14.81 -8.90 22.05
N ILE A 590 15.66 -8.42 21.12
CA ILE A 590 15.38 -8.47 19.69
C ILE A 590 15.36 -9.91 19.16
N GLY A 591 16.23 -10.78 19.69
CA GLY A 591 16.27 -12.20 19.34
C GLY A 591 14.99 -12.92 19.77
N PHE A 592 14.54 -12.74 21.01
CA PHE A 592 13.33 -13.39 21.50
C PHE A 592 12.06 -12.87 20.81
N SER A 593 11.91 -11.54 20.68
CA SER A 593 10.79 -10.94 19.94
C SER A 593 10.79 -11.35 18.46
N GLY A 594 11.98 -11.48 17.84
CA GLY A 594 12.13 -11.97 16.48
C GLY A 594 11.71 -13.43 16.33
N LEU A 595 12.05 -14.30 17.29
CA LEU A 595 11.61 -15.70 17.28
C LEU A 595 10.08 -15.83 17.40
N ILE A 596 9.43 -14.99 18.21
CA ILE A 596 7.95 -14.95 18.29
C ILE A 596 7.33 -14.64 16.92
N MET A 597 7.90 -13.69 16.19
CA MET A 597 7.40 -13.30 14.86
C MET A 597 7.79 -14.27 13.75
N TRP A 598 8.94 -14.95 13.86
CA TRP A 598 9.39 -15.94 12.89
C TRP A 598 8.61 -17.26 13.03
N PHE A 599 8.32 -17.68 14.28
CA PHE A 599 7.59 -18.93 14.56
C PHE A 599 6.27 -18.67 15.32
N PRO A 600 5.37 -17.83 14.81
CA PRO A 600 4.19 -17.41 15.58
C PRO A 600 3.24 -18.57 15.85
N GLY A 601 3.16 -19.56 14.94
CA GLY A 601 2.37 -20.77 15.17
C GLY A 601 2.86 -21.62 16.33
N PHE A 602 4.18 -21.70 16.57
CA PHE A 602 4.75 -22.42 17.72
C PHE A 602 4.46 -21.66 19.03
N PHE A 603 4.80 -20.37 19.07
CA PHE A 603 4.65 -19.58 20.29
C PHE A 603 3.18 -19.41 20.70
N THR A 604 2.25 -19.33 19.75
CA THR A 604 0.82 -19.21 20.05
C THR A 604 0.17 -20.49 20.57
N GLN A 605 0.88 -21.62 20.62
CA GLN A 605 0.37 -22.81 21.33
C GLN A 605 0.22 -22.53 22.83
N PHE A 606 1.17 -21.79 23.40
CA PHE A 606 1.20 -21.46 24.84
C PHE A 606 0.95 -19.98 25.12
N LEU A 607 1.40 -19.06 24.26
CA LEU A 607 1.15 -17.61 24.38
C LEU A 607 -0.13 -17.18 23.65
N PRO A 608 -0.81 -16.13 24.12
CA PRO A 608 -1.92 -15.54 23.38
C PRO A 608 -1.44 -14.70 22.18
N GLY A 609 -2.25 -14.62 21.11
CA GLY A 609 -1.89 -13.95 19.85
C GLY A 609 -1.57 -12.46 19.96
N TRP A 610 -2.13 -11.75 20.95
CA TRP A 610 -1.80 -10.33 21.19
C TRP A 610 -0.33 -10.11 21.61
N VAL A 611 0.38 -11.16 22.04
CA VAL A 611 1.84 -11.08 22.31
C VAL A 611 2.61 -10.83 21.01
N ILE A 612 2.09 -11.23 19.85
CA ILE A 612 2.70 -10.91 18.54
C ILE A 612 2.67 -9.40 18.30
N ASN A 613 1.58 -8.70 18.67
CA ASN A 613 1.51 -7.24 18.58
C ASN A 613 2.59 -6.57 19.44
N ILE A 614 2.83 -7.08 20.65
CA ILE A 614 3.89 -6.59 21.54
C ILE A 614 5.27 -6.88 20.96
N ALA A 615 5.50 -8.10 20.49
CA ALA A 615 6.77 -8.50 19.90
C ALA A 615 7.13 -7.60 18.71
N LEU A 616 6.14 -7.23 17.88
CA LEU A 616 6.33 -6.31 16.77
C LEU A 616 6.82 -4.92 17.22
N VAL A 617 6.20 -4.33 18.26
CA VAL A 617 6.63 -3.03 18.82
C VAL A 617 8.03 -3.14 19.41
N VAL A 618 8.25 -4.11 20.31
CA VAL A 618 9.53 -4.31 20.99
C VAL A 618 10.66 -4.55 20.00
N HIS A 619 10.46 -5.43 19.01
CA HIS A 619 11.49 -5.74 18.01
C HIS A 619 11.81 -4.51 17.15
N SER A 620 10.78 -3.79 16.68
CA SER A 620 10.92 -2.63 15.80
C SER A 620 11.61 -1.46 16.50
N ASP A 621 11.29 -1.19 17.76
CA ASP A 621 11.84 -0.06 18.50
C ASP A 621 13.23 -0.39 19.08
N GLU A 622 13.45 -1.62 19.54
CA GLU A 622 14.79 -2.08 19.92
C GLU A 622 15.75 -2.07 18.73
N ALA A 623 15.29 -2.45 17.53
CA ALA A 623 16.10 -2.37 16.32
C ALA A 623 16.51 -0.92 16.00
N LEU A 624 15.57 0.04 16.14
CA LEU A 624 15.86 1.46 15.91
C LEU A 624 16.82 2.00 16.98
N LEU A 625 16.62 1.62 18.24
CA LEU A 625 17.50 1.96 19.35
C LEU A 625 18.91 1.44 19.10
N ALA A 626 19.07 0.15 18.78
CA ALA A 626 20.34 -0.48 18.52
C ALA A 626 21.04 0.14 17.30
N ALA A 627 20.35 0.29 16.16
CA ALA A 627 20.92 0.87 14.95
C ALA A 627 21.36 2.34 15.16
N GLY A 628 20.47 3.17 15.71
CA GLY A 628 20.80 4.57 15.94
C GLY A 628 21.87 4.76 17.00
N PHE A 629 21.87 3.96 18.08
CA PHE A 629 22.89 4.02 19.12
C PHE A 629 24.27 3.62 18.57
N ILE A 630 24.34 2.51 17.81
CA ILE A 630 25.61 2.04 17.26
C ILE A 630 26.16 3.02 16.22
N PHE A 631 25.34 3.48 15.27
CA PHE A 631 25.83 4.37 14.22
C PHE A 631 26.12 5.80 14.71
N SER A 632 25.47 6.25 15.79
CA SER A 632 25.68 7.60 16.32
C SER A 632 26.73 7.62 17.43
N PHE A 633 26.51 6.85 18.51
CA PHE A 633 27.30 6.96 19.74
C PHE A 633 28.48 6.01 19.77
N HIS A 634 28.28 4.74 19.39
CA HIS A 634 29.39 3.80 19.34
C HIS A 634 30.44 4.23 18.31
N PHE A 635 30.02 4.57 17.09
CA PHE A 635 30.91 5.11 16.05
C PHE A 635 31.58 6.41 16.47
N PHE A 636 30.91 7.28 17.23
CA PHE A 636 31.55 8.46 17.80
C PHE A 636 32.65 8.08 18.80
N ASN A 637 32.33 7.19 19.75
CA ASN A 637 33.23 6.75 20.81
C ASN A 637 34.47 6.03 20.26
N THR A 638 34.37 5.36 19.11
CA THR A 638 35.48 4.59 18.53
C THR A 638 36.20 5.33 17.40
N HIS A 639 35.48 5.95 16.46
CA HIS A 639 36.07 6.42 15.20
C HIS A 639 36.10 7.95 15.05
N PHE A 640 35.10 8.69 15.56
CA PHE A 640 35.05 10.16 15.42
C PHE A 640 35.74 10.95 16.54
N ARG A 641 36.29 10.28 17.56
CA ARG A 641 37.16 10.95 18.52
C ARG A 641 38.33 11.59 17.76
N ILE A 642 38.61 12.86 18.04
CA ILE A 642 39.66 13.62 17.34
C ILE A 642 41.01 12.88 17.43
N GLU A 643 41.25 12.13 18.51
CA GLU A 643 42.46 11.33 18.72
C GLU A 643 42.56 10.07 17.85
N LYS A 644 41.44 9.60 17.28
CA LYS A 644 41.33 8.33 16.53
C LYS A 644 40.91 8.50 15.08
N PHE A 645 40.56 9.72 14.68
CA PHE A 645 40.16 10.03 13.33
C PHE A 645 41.30 9.72 12.34
N PRO A 646 41.04 9.09 11.17
CA PRO A 646 39.73 8.77 10.59
C PRO A 646 39.12 7.42 11.01
N MET A 647 39.86 6.52 11.66
CA MET A 647 39.39 5.17 12.02
C MET A 647 40.30 4.53 13.07
N ASP A 648 39.74 4.13 14.22
CA ASP A 648 40.40 3.25 15.17
C ASP A 648 40.57 1.82 14.60
N THR A 649 41.82 1.34 14.55
CA THR A 649 42.17 0.01 14.03
C THR A 649 42.40 -1.05 15.11
N VAL A 650 42.23 -0.70 16.38
CA VAL A 650 42.53 -1.58 17.53
C VAL A 650 41.69 -2.85 17.51
N ILE A 651 40.40 -2.79 17.12
CA ILE A 651 39.56 -4.00 17.02
C ILE A 651 39.96 -4.89 15.83
N PHE A 652 40.45 -4.30 14.75
CA PHE A 652 40.88 -5.05 13.58
C PHE A 652 42.26 -5.67 13.74
N SER A 653 43.17 -4.99 14.45
CA SER A 653 44.53 -5.45 14.71
C SER A 653 44.64 -6.30 15.98
N GLY A 654 43.79 -6.03 16.97
CA GLY A 654 43.85 -6.60 18.32
C GLY A 654 44.89 -5.96 19.22
N ARG A 655 45.57 -4.88 18.81
CA ARG A 655 46.73 -4.32 19.52
C ARG A 655 46.57 -2.85 19.86
N ILE A 656 47.22 -2.42 20.92
CA ILE A 656 47.29 -1.04 21.41
C ILE A 656 48.76 -0.66 21.63
N SER A 657 49.19 0.52 21.18
CA SER A 657 50.54 1.00 21.42
C SER A 657 50.73 1.41 22.89
N LYS A 658 51.96 1.36 23.39
CA LYS A 658 52.27 1.74 24.77
C LYS A 658 51.86 3.17 25.10
N THR A 659 52.18 4.11 24.21
CA THR A 659 51.84 5.54 24.33
C THR A 659 50.34 5.71 24.44
N GLU A 660 49.57 5.04 23.58
CA GLU A 660 48.11 5.07 23.63
C GLU A 660 47.56 4.45 24.92
N MET A 661 48.13 3.32 25.35
CA MET A 661 47.74 2.65 26.59
C MET A 661 48.01 3.52 27.82
N LEU A 662 49.13 4.23 27.87
CA LEU A 662 49.46 5.17 28.95
C LEU A 662 48.57 6.42 28.95
N HIS A 663 48.16 6.88 27.77
CA HIS A 663 47.31 8.07 27.64
C HIS A 663 45.84 7.80 27.98
N GLU A 664 45.28 6.67 27.49
CA GLU A 664 43.86 6.35 27.65
C GLU A 664 43.56 5.37 28.78
N ARG A 665 44.50 4.49 29.13
CA ARG A 665 44.28 3.33 30.01
C ARG A 665 45.37 3.16 31.07
N LYS A 666 45.85 4.27 31.64
CA LYS A 666 46.95 4.26 32.62
C LYS A 666 46.70 3.31 33.80
N ARG A 667 45.47 3.28 34.35
CA ARG A 667 45.12 2.37 35.46
C ARG A 667 45.32 0.90 35.08
N TRP A 668 45.05 0.54 33.83
CA TRP A 668 45.29 -0.82 33.35
C TRP A 668 46.77 -1.15 33.26
N TYR A 669 47.57 -0.23 32.70
CA TYR A 669 49.02 -0.39 32.62
C TYR A 669 49.65 -0.56 34.01
N ASP A 670 49.30 0.35 34.94
CA ASP A 670 49.80 0.32 36.32
C ASP A 670 49.43 -1.00 37.02
N ARG A 671 48.19 -1.51 36.83
CA ARG A 671 47.79 -2.83 37.35
C ARG A 671 48.62 -3.96 36.76
N LEU A 672 48.84 -3.98 35.44
CA LEU A 672 49.59 -5.04 34.78
C LEU A 672 51.06 -5.08 35.21
N VAL A 673 51.67 -3.91 35.43
CA VAL A 673 53.02 -3.77 35.99
C VAL A 673 53.04 -4.30 37.42
N ALA A 674 52.12 -3.83 38.28
CA ALA A 674 52.03 -4.28 39.68
C ALA A 674 51.79 -5.79 39.81
N ALA A 675 51.05 -6.39 38.87
CA ALA A 675 50.78 -7.83 38.85
C ALA A 675 51.88 -8.66 38.15
N GLY A 676 52.93 -8.04 37.59
CA GLY A 676 53.98 -8.75 36.83
C GLY A 676 53.48 -9.39 35.53
N LYS A 677 52.32 -8.98 35.00
CA LYS A 677 51.66 -9.61 33.83
C LYS A 677 51.89 -8.86 32.52
N LEU A 678 52.55 -7.70 32.54
CA LEU A 678 52.71 -6.85 31.36
C LEU A 678 53.32 -7.59 30.15
N GLN A 679 54.32 -8.44 30.37
CA GLN A 679 54.99 -9.19 29.29
C GLN A 679 54.11 -10.27 28.64
N VAL A 680 53.07 -10.75 29.33
CA VAL A 680 52.11 -11.71 28.77
C VAL A 680 51.30 -11.08 27.63
N TYR A 681 51.06 -9.77 27.72
CA TYR A 681 50.30 -9.03 26.73
C TYR A 681 51.18 -8.45 25.62
N ARG A 682 52.51 -8.45 25.76
CA ARG A 682 53.42 -7.86 24.76
C ARG A 682 53.36 -8.64 23.45
N VAL A 683 53.12 -7.93 22.35
CA VAL A 683 53.16 -8.49 20.99
C VAL A 683 54.63 -8.63 20.58
N LYS A 684 55.06 -9.86 20.27
CA LYS A 684 56.48 -10.16 19.97
C LYS A 684 56.82 -10.05 18.48
N SER A 685 55.88 -10.39 17.60
CA SER A 685 55.92 -10.16 16.15
C SER A 685 54.53 -10.43 15.57
N ASP A 686 54.09 -9.62 14.62
CA ASP A 686 52.89 -9.88 13.83
C ASP A 686 53.08 -9.42 12.37
N ASP A 687 52.16 -9.85 11.51
CA ASP A 687 52.11 -9.55 10.08
C ASP A 687 51.19 -8.34 9.77
N TRP A 688 50.87 -7.50 10.77
CA TRP A 688 49.81 -6.51 10.65
C TRP A 688 50.06 -5.53 9.51
N GLU A 689 51.30 -5.08 9.30
CA GLU A 689 51.59 -4.11 8.24
C GLU A 689 51.22 -4.64 6.85
N GLY A 690 51.25 -5.97 6.63
CA GLY A 690 50.75 -6.58 5.40
C GLY A 690 49.22 -6.61 5.28
N ARG A 691 48.48 -6.67 6.39
CA ARG A 691 47.00 -6.82 6.42
C ARG A 691 46.24 -5.53 6.72
N LYS A 692 46.94 -4.48 7.19
CA LYS A 692 46.39 -3.19 7.65
C LYS A 692 45.52 -2.51 6.59
N ASN A 693 45.94 -2.51 5.33
CA ASN A 693 45.19 -1.86 4.26
C ASN A 693 43.87 -2.57 3.96
N ILE A 694 43.87 -3.91 3.99
CA ILE A 694 42.66 -4.72 3.82
C ILE A 694 41.71 -4.47 4.99
N ALA A 695 42.22 -4.51 6.22
CA ALA A 695 41.42 -4.26 7.42
C ALA A 695 40.81 -2.85 7.43
N LYS A 696 41.57 -1.83 7.04
CA LYS A 696 41.07 -0.45 6.90
C LYS A 696 40.00 -0.35 5.82
N ALA A 697 40.20 -0.97 4.65
CA ALA A 697 39.21 -0.95 3.57
C ALA A 697 37.86 -1.51 4.03
N TRP A 698 37.86 -2.70 4.65
CA TRP A 698 36.65 -3.27 5.23
C TRP A 698 36.05 -2.43 6.35
N GLY A 699 36.89 -1.88 7.24
CA GLY A 699 36.44 -0.96 8.28
C GLY A 699 35.73 0.27 7.73
N PHE A 700 36.27 0.90 6.70
CA PHE A 700 35.64 2.04 6.03
C PHE A 700 34.36 1.66 5.29
N ILE A 701 34.28 0.47 4.70
CA ILE A 701 33.04 -0.03 4.09
C ILE A 701 31.96 -0.16 5.17
N PHE A 702 32.22 -0.90 6.26
CA PHE A 702 31.22 -1.10 7.33
C PHE A 702 30.78 0.22 7.96
N PHE A 703 31.74 1.09 8.25
CA PHE A 703 31.48 2.41 8.81
C PHE A 703 30.70 3.30 7.85
N GLY A 704 31.13 3.38 6.58
CA GLY A 704 30.45 4.16 5.55
C GLY A 704 29.02 3.68 5.31
N THR A 705 28.80 2.37 5.25
CA THR A 705 27.46 1.79 5.18
C THR A 705 26.62 2.18 6.40
N GLY A 706 27.16 2.10 7.61
CA GLY A 706 26.47 2.53 8.82
C GLY A 706 26.09 4.02 8.82
N LEU A 707 26.96 4.90 8.34
CA LEU A 707 26.67 6.34 8.22
C LEU A 707 25.60 6.65 7.18
N VAL A 708 25.63 5.97 6.03
CA VAL A 708 24.58 6.10 5.00
C VAL A 708 23.24 5.64 5.58
N LEU A 709 23.21 4.50 6.28
CA LEU A 709 21.99 4.00 6.93
C LEU A 709 21.49 4.97 8.01
N LEU A 710 22.39 5.53 8.83
CA LEU A 710 22.03 6.54 9.82
C LEU A 710 21.39 7.77 9.17
N ALA A 711 21.99 8.29 8.09
CA ALA A 711 21.45 9.44 7.37
C ALA A 711 20.04 9.14 6.81
N LEU A 712 19.83 7.95 6.25
CA LEU A 712 18.51 7.51 5.76
C LEU A 712 17.48 7.36 6.88
N ILE A 713 17.87 6.80 8.03
CA ILE A 713 17.02 6.68 9.22
C ILE A 713 16.62 8.07 9.73
N VAL A 714 17.59 8.98 9.90
CA VAL A 714 17.33 10.36 10.36
C VAL A 714 16.42 11.08 9.36
N TYR A 715 16.67 10.96 8.05
CA TYR A 715 15.81 11.52 7.02
C TYR A 715 14.37 11.00 7.12
N ALA A 716 14.17 9.69 7.29
CA ALA A 716 12.85 9.08 7.43
C ALA A 716 12.10 9.50 8.69
N MET A 717 12.83 9.73 9.78
CA MET A 717 12.27 10.23 11.04
C MET A 717 11.86 11.70 10.92
N VAL A 718 12.71 12.54 10.33
CA VAL A 718 12.40 13.97 10.13
C VAL A 718 11.25 14.15 9.15
N SER A 719 11.21 13.38 8.05
CA SER A 719 10.11 13.46 7.09
C SER A 719 8.77 13.08 7.71
N ARG A 720 8.76 12.15 8.67
CA ARG A 720 7.54 11.75 9.41
C ARG A 720 7.06 12.80 10.40
N LEU A 721 7.96 13.65 10.91
CA LEU A 721 7.60 14.75 11.81
C LEU A 721 7.13 16.01 11.05
N GLY A 722 7.51 16.14 9.77
CA GLY A 722 7.12 17.25 8.91
C GLY A 722 5.78 17.05 8.17
N HIS A 723 5.22 15.85 8.22
CA HIS A 723 3.88 15.47 7.75
C HIS A 723 3.01 15.15 8.95
#